data_AF-A0A1V5ZBW5-F1
#
_entry.id   AF-A0A1V5ZBW5-F1
#
_cell.length_a   1.000
_cell.length_b   1.000
_cell.length_c   1.000
_cell.angle_alpha   90.00
_cell.angle_beta   90.00
_cell.angle_gamma   90.00
#
_symmetry.space_group_name_H-M   'P 1'
#
loop_
_entity.id
_entity.type
_entity.pdbx_description
1 polymer ?
#
loop_
_entity_poly.entity_id
_entity_poly.type
_entity_poly.pdbx_seq_one_letter_code
_entity_poly.pdbx_strand_id
1 'polypeptide(L)'
;MCEKPDIIIFTTVGTSIGEKADCDLNKGLTHWESSISTRYAPEIRNGKRIHKDKGKDKEPAEASSLFAFAAEQKCDIKKKKRIQVILLHSPGIGAVCATWILKLLEMYAQKVPEFEGATWEFVLEEVIDLDPGNKEKFECAMGCIADIMRRYHEAHGDADFYVNMTGGYKSLPPYLVILNAFFPDTRVFYLYENSEKLLWLPMYAIAFDYAAWFEHRALLLPFKNPNWTDKTQRENLLYSLKDTRIAAMVDHATCELAPVGRLVEETHQRLREEKRLSDFGAGTLGLDLFKKSECRDYLAERIGHWRYFATGDRIPETVEHGRGHVQRLLEFARQLLAAWGHTPDTPKLTDHQLLVLLAALWLHDIGHSGDRIVFDDIITSADGKTTYSAGDDLDQVRAWHSLLSYQIIGEERDFLFAEPPAGVDKDKFVESVRLAALFHRRKMNPTGPTPMDANIIISHGYTDDEVWKRTLFDSKKDFSLVVALLRFIDGSDNQAERAGDPKFYQVLENALKRQIDALEKRAEEKATPDIFNEQIKFKKAQQKHYEKHRLLKHVFLVRGVDGNPAPAYGEEHKDHVFVLEGYAVGNADFAGYSDEDAARKILHEWVQEYLLVEQYLPFRFRVVLIGEKGRQVLYTQLTKEESKVDDEPPKWWAD
;
A
#
# COMPACT_ATOMS: atom_id res chain seq x y z
N MET A 1 -19.46 32.07 14.32
CA MET A 1 -18.88 30.91 13.61
C MET A 1 -18.77 29.79 14.64
N CYS A 2 -19.45 28.65 14.45
CA CYS A 2 -19.21 27.50 15.31
C CYS A 2 -17.76 27.04 15.08
N GLU A 3 -16.99 26.87 16.15
CA GLU A 3 -15.62 26.35 16.07
C GLU A 3 -15.62 24.94 15.44
N LYS A 4 -14.54 24.55 14.75
CA LYS A 4 -14.45 23.21 14.14
C LYS A 4 -14.16 22.15 15.22
N PRO A 5 -14.63 20.90 15.09
CA PRO A 5 -14.25 19.80 15.98
C PRO A 5 -12.78 19.42 15.79
N ASP A 6 -12.11 19.05 16.88
CA ASP A 6 -10.75 18.49 16.87
C ASP A 6 -10.78 16.97 16.67
N ILE A 7 -11.86 16.31 17.08
CA ILE A 7 -12.05 14.86 16.98
C ILE A 7 -13.46 14.58 16.44
N ILE A 8 -13.55 13.66 15.48
CA ILE A 8 -14.82 13.15 14.94
C ILE A 8 -14.88 11.63 15.14
N ILE A 9 -15.97 11.14 15.73
CA ILE A 9 -16.18 9.72 16.00
C ILE A 9 -17.48 9.24 15.33
N PHE A 10 -17.37 8.41 14.29
CA PHE A 10 -18.51 7.70 13.73
C PHE A 10 -18.85 6.50 14.60
N THR A 11 -20.05 6.47 15.19
CA THR A 11 -20.52 5.39 16.05
C THR A 11 -21.75 4.75 15.46
N THR A 12 -21.66 3.45 15.17
CA THR A 12 -22.79 2.68 14.64
C THR A 12 -23.74 2.33 15.76
N VAL A 13 -25.03 2.60 15.55
CA VAL A 13 -26.08 2.36 16.54
C VAL A 13 -26.76 1.03 16.29
N GLY A 14 -26.72 0.16 17.29
CA GLY A 14 -27.46 -1.09 17.32
C GLY A 14 -28.69 -1.03 18.22
N THR A 15 -29.16 -2.22 18.60
CA THR A 15 -30.34 -2.42 19.44
C THR A 15 -30.01 -2.60 20.93
N SER A 16 -28.75 -2.40 21.31
CA SER A 16 -28.24 -2.72 22.66
C SER A 16 -29.07 -2.05 23.75
N ILE A 17 -29.43 -0.77 23.59
CA ILE A 17 -30.26 -0.02 24.54
C ILE A 17 -31.66 -0.61 24.72
N GLY A 18 -32.25 -1.17 23.65
CA GLY A 18 -33.54 -1.84 23.71
C GLY A 18 -33.43 -3.22 24.35
N GLU A 19 -32.39 -3.99 24.02
CA GLU A 19 -32.12 -5.28 24.67
C GLU A 19 -31.94 -5.13 26.19
N LYS A 20 -31.23 -4.07 26.63
CA LYS A 20 -31.09 -3.74 28.06
C LYS A 20 -32.36 -3.18 28.70
N ALA A 21 -33.36 -2.79 27.90
CA ALA A 21 -34.70 -2.42 28.33
C ALA A 21 -35.72 -3.57 28.19
N ASP A 22 -35.25 -4.80 27.96
CA ASP A 22 -36.07 -6.00 27.75
C ASP A 22 -37.07 -5.87 26.56
N CYS A 23 -36.69 -5.12 25.52
CA CYS A 23 -37.49 -4.99 24.30
C CYS A 23 -37.48 -6.28 23.48
N ASP A 24 -38.65 -6.62 22.91
CA ASP A 24 -38.80 -7.71 21.93
C ASP A 24 -38.74 -7.14 20.50
N LEU A 25 -37.85 -7.68 19.66
CA LEU A 25 -37.68 -7.28 18.26
C LEU A 25 -38.97 -7.48 17.42
N ASN A 26 -39.88 -8.37 17.84
CA ASN A 26 -41.15 -8.60 17.15
C ASN A 26 -42.22 -7.55 17.45
N LYS A 27 -41.97 -6.64 18.39
CA LYS A 27 -42.92 -5.60 18.78
C LYS A 27 -42.64 -4.29 18.06
N GLY A 28 -43.70 -3.55 17.75
CA GLY A 28 -43.61 -2.29 17.00
C GLY A 28 -42.91 -1.15 17.75
N LEU A 29 -42.64 -0.07 17.01
CA LEU A 29 -41.89 1.12 17.46
C LEU A 29 -42.40 1.71 18.78
N THR A 30 -43.72 1.82 18.96
CA THR A 30 -44.32 2.38 20.19
C THR A 30 -43.96 1.58 21.44
N HIS A 31 -43.82 0.25 21.31
CA HIS A 31 -43.41 -0.59 22.42
C HIS A 31 -41.94 -0.37 22.79
N TRP A 32 -41.07 -0.27 21.78
CA TRP A 32 -39.65 0.02 21.96
C TRP A 32 -39.45 1.37 22.64
N GLU A 33 -40.12 2.41 22.14
CA GLU A 33 -40.02 3.75 22.72
C GLU A 33 -40.51 3.80 24.17
N SER A 34 -41.65 3.15 24.47
CA SER A 34 -42.20 3.08 25.83
C SER A 34 -41.28 2.33 26.79
N SER A 35 -40.72 1.20 26.36
CA SER A 35 -39.87 0.34 27.21
C SER A 35 -38.52 1.00 27.50
N ILE A 36 -37.86 1.55 26.47
CA ILE A 36 -36.61 2.31 26.64
C ILE A 36 -36.85 3.55 27.50
N SER A 37 -37.93 4.29 27.27
CA SER A 37 -38.29 5.46 28.08
C SER A 37 -38.48 5.10 29.56
N THR A 38 -39.26 4.05 29.84
CA THR A 38 -39.52 3.57 31.19
C THR A 38 -38.22 3.21 31.91
N ARG A 39 -37.27 2.61 31.19
CA ARG A 39 -35.98 2.18 31.73
C ARG A 39 -35.00 3.32 31.95
N TYR A 40 -34.81 4.20 30.95
CA TYR A 40 -33.69 5.13 30.89
C TYR A 40 -34.05 6.58 31.25
N ALA A 41 -35.31 7.00 31.13
CA ALA A 41 -35.71 8.35 31.51
C ALA A 41 -35.48 8.68 33.01
N PRO A 42 -35.65 7.74 33.97
CA PRO A 42 -35.26 7.98 35.36
C PRO A 42 -33.75 8.23 35.52
N GLU A 43 -32.91 7.44 34.85
CA GLU A 43 -31.45 7.54 34.94
C GLU A 43 -30.95 8.87 34.34
N ILE A 44 -31.48 9.26 33.18
CA ILE A 44 -31.18 10.55 32.54
C ILE A 44 -31.57 11.72 33.46
N ARG A 45 -32.74 11.66 34.12
CA ARG A 45 -33.16 12.69 35.07
C ARG A 45 -32.24 12.75 36.29
N ASN A 46 -31.85 11.60 36.83
CA ASN A 46 -30.97 11.51 37.99
C ASN A 46 -29.53 11.97 37.70
N GLY A 47 -29.13 11.98 36.42
CA GLY A 47 -27.84 12.54 36.01
C GLY A 47 -26.63 11.72 36.44
N LYS A 48 -26.83 10.42 36.70
CA LYS A 48 -25.77 9.52 37.15
C LYS A 48 -25.42 8.55 36.02
N ARG A 49 -24.15 8.13 35.98
CA ARG A 49 -23.71 7.06 35.11
C ARG A 49 -24.45 5.76 35.44
N ILE A 50 -24.90 5.06 34.40
CA ILE A 50 -25.49 3.73 34.53
C ILE A 50 -24.32 2.74 34.69
N HIS A 51 -24.08 2.29 35.91
CA HIS A 51 -22.95 1.39 36.19
C HIS A 51 -23.23 -0.06 35.77
N LYS A 52 -22.15 -0.80 35.45
CA LYS A 52 -22.14 -2.27 35.44
C LYS A 52 -22.46 -2.77 36.85
N ASP A 53 -23.61 -3.40 37.02
CA ASP A 53 -24.13 -3.77 38.34
C ASP A 53 -24.08 -5.31 38.45
N LYS A 54 -23.20 -5.84 39.33
CA LYS A 54 -23.07 -7.27 39.68
C LYS A 54 -23.28 -8.24 38.48
N GLY A 55 -22.50 -8.07 37.41
CA GLY A 55 -22.48 -8.99 36.27
C GLY A 55 -23.60 -8.81 35.23
N LYS A 56 -24.47 -7.79 35.37
CA LYS A 56 -25.38 -7.37 34.30
C LYS A 56 -24.97 -5.99 33.80
N ASP A 57 -24.36 -5.95 32.61
CA ASP A 57 -24.12 -4.70 31.92
C ASP A 57 -25.48 -4.08 31.56
N LYS A 58 -25.75 -2.89 32.09
CA LYS A 58 -26.99 -2.11 31.90
C LYS A 58 -26.76 -0.90 30.97
N GLU A 59 -25.49 -0.58 30.70
CA GLU A 59 -25.11 0.51 29.82
C GLU A 59 -25.17 0.03 28.36
N PRO A 60 -25.77 0.79 27.44
CA PRO A 60 -25.75 0.43 26.02
C PRO A 60 -24.31 0.43 25.49
N ALA A 61 -24.05 -0.47 24.54
CA ALA A 61 -22.71 -0.74 24.03
C ALA A 61 -22.00 0.51 23.46
N GLU A 62 -22.78 1.39 22.82
CA GLU A 62 -22.32 2.67 22.27
C GLU A 62 -21.83 3.61 23.37
N ALA A 63 -22.53 3.67 24.51
CA ALA A 63 -22.13 4.50 25.64
C ALA A 63 -20.91 3.92 26.37
N SER A 64 -20.93 2.61 26.64
CA SER A 64 -19.81 1.91 27.30
C SER A 64 -18.49 2.10 26.55
N SER A 65 -18.52 1.99 25.22
CA SER A 65 -17.34 2.17 24.36
C SER A 65 -16.83 3.60 24.31
N LEU A 66 -17.72 4.60 24.27
CA LEU A 66 -17.32 6.01 24.33
C LEU A 66 -16.74 6.39 25.69
N PHE A 67 -17.19 5.77 26.79
CA PHE A 67 -16.53 5.91 28.09
C PHE A 67 -15.12 5.34 28.10
N ALA A 68 -14.95 4.13 27.56
CA ALA A 68 -13.62 3.52 27.47
C ALA A 68 -12.69 4.40 26.62
N PHE A 69 -13.19 4.95 25.50
CA PHE A 69 -12.47 5.93 24.69
C PHE A 69 -12.08 7.18 25.49
N ALA A 70 -13.02 7.77 26.22
CA ALA A 70 -12.75 8.97 27.00
C ALA A 70 -11.72 8.72 28.12
N ALA A 71 -11.78 7.54 28.75
CA ALA A 71 -10.84 7.13 29.78
C ALA A 71 -9.42 6.92 29.22
N GLU A 72 -9.29 6.31 28.04
CA GLU A 72 -8.01 6.07 27.39
C GLU A 72 -7.40 7.36 26.81
N GLN A 73 -8.21 8.22 26.20
CA GLN A 73 -7.80 9.50 25.60
C GLN A 73 -7.75 10.67 26.59
N LYS A 74 -7.74 10.39 27.89
CA LYS A 74 -7.85 11.38 28.97
C LYS A 74 -6.82 12.51 28.89
N CYS A 75 -5.61 12.23 28.38
CA CYS A 75 -4.57 13.25 28.22
C CYS A 75 -4.87 14.24 27.08
N ASP A 76 -5.50 13.79 25.99
CA ASP A 76 -5.87 14.64 24.86
C ASP A 76 -7.20 15.35 25.10
N ILE A 77 -8.15 14.70 25.77
CA ILE A 77 -9.42 15.29 26.21
C ILE A 77 -9.16 16.48 27.14
N LYS A 78 -8.21 16.37 28.08
CA LYS A 78 -7.85 17.47 29.00
C LYS A 78 -7.33 18.74 28.32
N LYS A 79 -7.01 18.70 27.03
CA LYS A 79 -6.58 19.88 26.26
C LYS A 79 -7.75 20.73 25.76
N LYS A 80 -8.97 20.55 26.28
CA LYS A 80 -10.19 21.26 25.84
C LYS A 80 -10.54 21.03 24.38
N LYS A 81 -10.25 19.83 23.87
CA LYS A 81 -10.65 19.43 22.53
C LYS A 81 -12.18 19.43 22.39
N ARG A 82 -12.67 19.77 21.20
CA ARG A 82 -14.06 19.59 20.80
C ARG A 82 -14.21 18.25 20.09
N ILE A 83 -15.12 17.42 20.59
CA ILE A 83 -15.38 16.07 20.09
C ILE A 83 -16.79 16.03 19.52
N GLN A 84 -16.92 15.64 18.26
CA GLN A 84 -18.21 15.41 17.62
C GLN A 84 -18.42 13.91 17.41
N VAL A 85 -19.52 13.37 17.91
CA VAL A 85 -19.89 11.97 17.77
C VAL A 85 -21.06 11.87 16.81
N ILE A 86 -20.86 11.18 15.71
CA ILE A 86 -21.86 10.95 14.67
C ILE A 86 -22.48 9.58 14.88
N LEU A 87 -23.73 9.55 15.33
CA LEU A 87 -24.50 8.33 15.57
C LEU A 87 -25.18 7.88 14.28
N LEU A 88 -24.60 6.88 13.63
CA LEU A 88 -25.10 6.28 12.39
C LEU A 88 -26.19 5.26 12.72
N HIS A 89 -27.42 5.48 12.25
CA HIS A 89 -28.55 4.61 12.59
C HIS A 89 -29.42 4.25 11.38
N SER A 90 -30.06 3.09 11.43
CA SER A 90 -31.11 2.71 10.47
C SER A 90 -32.43 3.42 10.80
N PRO A 91 -33.36 3.55 9.83
CA PRO A 91 -34.71 4.02 10.10
C PRO A 91 -35.48 3.06 11.03
N GLY A 92 -36.59 3.54 11.61
CA GLY A 92 -37.45 2.72 12.47
C GLY A 92 -36.83 2.46 13.85
N ILE A 93 -36.59 1.19 14.20
CA ILE A 93 -36.10 0.81 15.55
C ILE A 93 -34.72 1.42 15.82
N GLY A 94 -33.85 1.47 14.80
CA GLY A 94 -32.53 2.11 14.90
C GLY A 94 -32.63 3.58 15.32
N ALA A 95 -33.53 4.35 14.69
CA ALA A 95 -33.76 5.75 15.02
C ALA A 95 -34.27 5.95 16.46
N VAL A 96 -35.15 5.06 16.94
CA VAL A 96 -35.60 5.07 18.35
C VAL A 96 -34.41 4.84 19.29
N CYS A 97 -33.58 3.84 19.01
CA CYS A 97 -32.40 3.54 19.82
C CYS A 97 -31.41 4.71 19.81
N ALA A 98 -31.10 5.27 18.63
CA ALA A 98 -30.18 6.38 18.46
C ALA A 98 -30.64 7.64 19.21
N THR A 99 -31.94 7.94 19.17
CA THR A 99 -32.52 9.08 19.91
C THR A 99 -32.33 8.93 21.43
N TRP A 100 -32.48 7.73 21.97
CA TRP A 100 -32.30 7.49 23.40
C TRP A 100 -30.83 7.43 23.81
N ILE A 101 -29.96 6.89 22.95
CA ILE A 101 -28.51 6.94 23.15
C ILE A 101 -28.02 8.39 23.14
N LEU A 102 -28.48 9.21 22.20
CA LEU A 102 -28.20 10.65 22.15
C LEU A 102 -28.52 11.33 23.49
N LYS A 103 -29.75 11.17 23.98
CA LYS A 103 -30.18 11.76 25.28
C LYS A 103 -29.32 11.29 26.46
N LEU A 104 -28.92 10.02 26.44
CA LEU A 104 -28.06 9.46 27.48
C LEU A 104 -26.65 10.07 27.42
N LEU A 105 -26.07 10.17 26.23
CA LEU A 105 -24.74 10.72 26.01
C LEU A 105 -24.67 12.23 26.28
N GLU A 106 -25.70 13.00 25.89
CA GLU A 106 -25.83 14.42 26.23
C GLU A 106 -25.85 14.64 27.74
N MET A 107 -26.56 13.76 28.47
CA MET A 107 -26.56 13.79 29.92
C MET A 107 -25.18 13.46 30.50
N TYR A 108 -24.48 12.47 29.96
CA TYR A 108 -23.12 12.13 30.39
C TYR A 108 -22.14 13.28 30.16
N ALA A 109 -22.18 13.90 28.98
CA ALA A 109 -21.34 15.06 28.66
C ALA A 109 -21.56 16.24 29.62
N GLN A 110 -22.75 16.38 30.20
CA GLN A 110 -23.07 17.46 31.14
C GLN A 110 -22.75 17.14 32.60
N LYS A 111 -22.83 15.87 33.01
CA LYS A 111 -22.91 15.49 34.44
C LYS A 111 -21.91 14.43 34.89
N VAL A 112 -21.20 13.78 33.98
CA VAL A 112 -20.32 12.65 34.31
C VAL A 112 -18.84 13.05 34.18
N PRO A 113 -18.02 12.89 35.25
CA PRO A 113 -16.64 13.36 35.28
C PRO A 113 -15.72 12.85 34.17
N GLU A 114 -15.95 11.64 33.66
CA GLU A 114 -15.13 11.07 32.58
C GLU A 114 -15.26 11.83 31.25
N PHE A 115 -16.36 12.56 31.05
CA PHE A 115 -16.57 13.41 29.88
C PHE A 115 -16.08 14.86 30.13
N GLU A 116 -15.69 15.21 31.36
CA GLU A 116 -15.17 16.54 31.68
C GLU A 116 -13.82 16.80 30.99
N GLY A 117 -13.63 18.05 30.59
CA GLY A 117 -12.39 18.52 29.98
C GLY A 117 -12.44 18.65 28.47
N ALA A 118 -13.44 18.09 27.79
CA ALA A 118 -13.73 18.30 26.36
C ALA A 118 -15.17 18.80 26.15
N THR A 119 -15.43 19.41 25.00
CA THR A 119 -16.78 19.78 24.56
C THR A 119 -17.31 18.67 23.67
N TRP A 120 -18.35 17.96 24.10
CA TRP A 120 -18.96 16.88 23.34
C TRP A 120 -20.22 17.34 22.61
N GLU A 121 -20.26 17.06 21.32
CA GLU A 121 -21.41 17.29 20.45
C GLU A 121 -21.84 15.96 19.83
N PHE A 122 -23.15 15.72 19.77
CA PHE A 122 -23.70 14.47 19.27
C PHE A 122 -24.66 14.77 18.13
N VAL A 123 -24.51 14.07 17.01
CA VAL A 123 -25.29 14.27 15.78
C VAL A 123 -25.90 12.94 15.37
N LEU A 124 -27.16 12.95 14.96
CA LEU A 124 -27.83 11.78 14.38
C LEU A 124 -27.70 11.85 12.85
N GLU A 125 -27.25 10.76 12.24
CA GLU A 125 -27.21 10.60 10.78
C GLU A 125 -27.94 9.29 10.42
N GLU A 126 -29.02 9.42 9.65
CA GLU A 126 -29.82 8.28 9.20
C GLU A 126 -29.17 7.63 7.97
N VAL A 127 -29.01 6.30 8.03
CA VAL A 127 -28.56 5.47 6.93
C VAL A 127 -29.76 4.70 6.37
N ILE A 128 -30.27 5.18 5.24
CA ILE A 128 -31.40 4.59 4.54
C ILE A 128 -31.02 3.16 4.08
N ASP A 129 -32.00 2.25 4.16
CA ASP A 129 -31.86 0.87 3.68
C ASP A 129 -30.77 0.03 4.36
N LEU A 130 -30.29 0.45 5.55
CA LEU A 130 -29.37 -0.37 6.36
C LEU A 130 -30.09 -1.60 6.93
N ASP A 131 -30.22 -2.64 6.11
CA ASP A 131 -30.87 -3.91 6.42
C ASP A 131 -29.97 -5.09 6.01
N PRO A 132 -29.27 -5.74 6.96
CA PRO A 132 -28.40 -6.87 6.65
C PRO A 132 -29.14 -8.12 6.15
N GLY A 133 -30.47 -8.17 6.31
CA GLY A 133 -31.32 -9.24 5.77
C GLY A 133 -31.60 -9.10 4.28
N ASN A 134 -31.33 -7.92 3.68
CA ASN A 134 -31.56 -7.64 2.28
C ASN A 134 -30.26 -7.13 1.63
N LYS A 135 -29.65 -7.98 0.78
CA LYS A 135 -28.37 -7.70 0.12
C LYS A 135 -28.36 -6.37 -0.63
N GLU A 136 -29.34 -6.13 -1.49
CA GLU A 136 -29.38 -4.92 -2.34
C GLU A 136 -29.48 -3.65 -1.50
N LYS A 137 -30.37 -3.67 -0.49
CA LYS A 137 -30.54 -2.57 0.46
C LYS A 137 -29.26 -2.31 1.25
N PHE A 138 -28.63 -3.37 1.76
CA PHE A 138 -27.38 -3.27 2.50
C PHE A 138 -26.24 -2.69 1.65
N GLU A 139 -26.12 -3.11 0.39
CA GLU A 139 -25.13 -2.56 -0.56
C GLU A 139 -25.33 -1.05 -0.77
N CYS A 140 -26.58 -0.60 -0.96
CA CYS A 140 -26.91 0.83 -1.04
C CYS A 140 -26.53 1.58 0.25
N ALA A 141 -26.84 1.02 1.41
CA ALA A 141 -26.53 1.62 2.71
C ALA A 141 -25.02 1.82 2.93
N MET A 142 -24.17 0.90 2.43
CA MET A 142 -22.71 1.08 2.50
C MET A 142 -22.27 2.30 1.70
N GLY A 143 -22.91 2.54 0.55
CA GLY A 143 -22.67 3.74 -0.24
C GLY A 143 -23.08 5.02 0.50
N CYS A 144 -24.22 5.01 1.20
CA CYS A 144 -24.64 6.14 2.04
C CYS A 144 -23.63 6.43 3.17
N ILE A 145 -23.11 5.40 3.83
CA ILE A 145 -22.09 5.56 4.88
C ILE A 145 -20.80 6.19 4.32
N ALA A 146 -20.34 5.73 3.14
CA ALA A 146 -19.18 6.31 2.48
C ALA A 146 -19.38 7.81 2.17
N ASP A 147 -20.57 8.18 1.68
CA ASP A 147 -20.95 9.56 1.41
C ASP A 147 -21.00 10.41 2.70
N ILE A 148 -21.53 9.86 3.80
CA ILE A 148 -21.53 10.53 5.11
C ILE A 148 -20.10 10.79 5.57
N MET A 149 -19.26 9.75 5.64
CA MET A 149 -17.87 9.88 6.09
C MET A 149 -17.10 10.90 5.26
N ARG A 150 -17.24 10.85 3.92
CA ARG A 150 -16.64 11.83 3.00
C ARG A 150 -17.01 13.26 3.36
N ARG A 151 -18.30 13.58 3.54
CA ARG A 151 -18.74 14.95 3.88
C ARG A 151 -18.05 15.50 5.12
N TYR A 152 -17.87 14.67 6.15
CA TYR A 152 -17.21 15.10 7.39
C TYR A 152 -15.68 15.24 7.21
N HIS A 153 -15.04 14.32 6.48
CA HIS A 153 -13.62 14.46 6.14
C HIS A 153 -13.32 15.75 5.37
N GLU A 154 -14.15 16.09 4.38
CA GLU A 154 -13.98 17.31 3.58
C GLU A 154 -14.25 18.59 4.38
N ALA A 155 -15.27 18.58 5.24
CA ALA A 155 -15.59 19.73 6.08
C ALA A 155 -14.57 19.96 7.21
N HIS A 156 -13.86 18.91 7.63
CA HIS A 156 -13.04 18.88 8.84
C HIS A 156 -11.67 18.20 8.64
N GLY A 157 -10.94 18.57 7.57
CA GLY A 157 -9.67 17.93 7.21
C GLY A 157 -8.55 17.95 8.27
N ASP A 158 -8.62 18.82 9.27
CA ASP A 158 -7.65 18.92 10.37
C ASP A 158 -8.04 18.11 11.62
N ALA A 159 -9.20 17.44 11.62
CA ALA A 159 -9.69 16.68 12.76
C ALA A 159 -9.09 15.26 12.81
N ASP A 160 -8.96 14.70 14.02
CA ASP A 160 -8.67 13.27 14.20
C ASP A 160 -9.96 12.45 13.98
N PHE A 161 -9.94 11.46 13.09
CA PHE A 161 -11.12 10.65 12.76
C PHE A 161 -11.09 9.26 13.40
N TYR A 162 -12.24 8.85 13.93
CA TYR A 162 -12.43 7.55 14.58
C TYR A 162 -13.71 6.86 14.14
N VAL A 163 -13.70 5.53 14.13
CA VAL A 163 -14.88 4.68 13.93
C VAL A 163 -15.02 3.75 15.13
N ASN A 164 -16.14 3.88 15.85
CA ASN A 164 -16.55 3.01 16.93
C ASN A 164 -17.46 1.90 16.39
N MET A 165 -16.94 0.67 16.39
CA MET A 165 -17.65 -0.51 15.87
C MET A 165 -18.36 -1.34 16.94
N THR A 166 -18.42 -0.82 18.16
CA THR A 166 -18.95 -1.59 19.30
C THR A 166 -20.44 -1.87 19.15
N GLY A 167 -21.20 -0.89 18.69
CA GLY A 167 -22.64 -0.99 18.43
C GLY A 167 -22.96 -1.36 16.97
N GLY A 168 -24.22 -1.67 16.70
CA GLY A 168 -24.72 -1.92 15.34
C GLY A 168 -24.62 -3.37 14.85
N TYR A 169 -24.82 -3.55 13.54
CA TYR A 169 -24.83 -4.86 12.91
C TYR A 169 -23.41 -5.43 12.77
N LYS A 170 -23.22 -6.71 13.16
CA LYS A 170 -21.92 -7.41 13.03
C LYS A 170 -21.41 -7.54 11.58
N SER A 171 -22.29 -7.35 10.59
CA SER A 171 -21.92 -7.34 9.17
C SER A 171 -21.27 -6.03 8.73
N LEU A 172 -21.41 -4.93 9.48
CA LEU A 172 -20.92 -3.61 9.12
C LEU A 172 -19.40 -3.40 9.35
N PRO A 173 -18.78 -3.95 10.43
CA PRO A 173 -17.36 -3.81 10.69
C PRO A 173 -16.43 -4.12 9.50
N PRO A 174 -16.57 -5.24 8.76
CA PRO A 174 -15.68 -5.51 7.62
C PRO A 174 -15.75 -4.42 6.54
N TYR A 175 -16.92 -3.84 6.29
CA TYR A 175 -17.10 -2.80 5.26
C TYR A 175 -16.52 -1.46 5.68
N LEU A 176 -16.73 -1.06 6.92
CA LEU A 176 -16.15 0.16 7.47
C LEU A 176 -14.61 0.09 7.51
N VAL A 177 -14.05 -1.08 7.81
CA VAL A 177 -12.61 -1.33 7.69
C VAL A 177 -12.14 -1.19 6.23
N ILE A 178 -12.93 -1.63 5.25
CA ILE A 178 -12.61 -1.43 3.82
C ILE A 178 -12.73 0.04 3.42
N LEU A 179 -13.76 0.75 3.86
CA LEU A 179 -13.96 2.18 3.58
C LEU A 179 -12.83 3.04 4.13
N ASN A 180 -12.21 2.63 5.24
CA ASN A 180 -11.02 3.29 5.76
C ASN A 180 -9.83 3.31 4.79
N ALA A 181 -9.79 2.48 3.74
CA ALA A 181 -8.80 2.59 2.67
C ALA A 181 -8.86 3.96 1.95
N PHE A 182 -10.02 4.60 1.92
CA PHE A 182 -10.21 5.96 1.38
C PHE A 182 -9.90 7.05 2.39
N PHE A 183 -9.89 6.72 3.69
CA PHE A 183 -9.73 7.64 4.80
C PHE A 183 -8.58 7.16 5.71
N PRO A 184 -7.32 7.26 5.24
CA PRO A 184 -6.18 6.59 5.88
C PRO A 184 -5.89 7.09 7.30
N ASP A 185 -6.37 8.28 7.67
CA ASP A 185 -6.20 8.87 9.00
C ASP A 185 -7.27 8.42 10.00
N THR A 186 -8.24 7.61 9.58
CA THR A 186 -9.34 7.13 10.41
C THR A 186 -8.94 5.89 11.21
N ARG A 187 -9.04 5.96 12.55
CA ARG A 187 -8.74 4.83 13.44
C ARG A 187 -9.99 4.10 13.86
N VAL A 188 -9.90 2.78 13.99
CA VAL A 188 -11.07 1.96 14.36
C VAL A 188 -10.88 1.34 15.74
N PHE A 189 -11.90 1.44 16.57
CA PHE A 189 -11.89 0.81 17.88
C PHE A 189 -13.19 0.02 18.15
N TYR A 190 -13.07 -0.96 19.04
CA TYR A 190 -14.14 -1.84 19.46
C TYR A 190 -13.99 -2.18 20.95
N LEU A 191 -15.10 -2.13 21.71
CA LEU A 191 -15.12 -2.59 23.10
C LEU A 191 -15.72 -4.00 23.17
N TYR A 192 -14.93 -5.00 23.56
CA TYR A 192 -15.44 -6.35 23.80
C TYR A 192 -16.36 -6.35 25.03
N GLU A 193 -17.50 -7.06 24.97
CA GLU A 193 -18.61 -6.99 25.95
C GLU A 193 -18.17 -7.09 27.43
N ASN A 194 -17.16 -7.92 27.70
CA ASN A 194 -16.64 -8.18 29.05
C ASN A 194 -15.27 -7.50 29.33
N SER A 195 -14.81 -6.63 28.44
CA SER A 195 -13.56 -5.89 28.59
C SER A 195 -13.81 -4.49 29.18
N GLU A 196 -12.79 -3.95 29.83
CA GLU A 196 -12.69 -2.52 30.18
C GLU A 196 -11.75 -1.77 29.23
N LYS A 197 -10.98 -2.51 28.42
CA LYS A 197 -10.02 -1.96 27.46
C LYS A 197 -10.61 -1.94 26.06
N LEU A 198 -10.38 -0.85 25.34
CA LEU A 198 -10.64 -0.80 23.90
C LEU A 198 -9.67 -1.71 23.16
N LEU A 199 -10.19 -2.35 22.12
CA LEU A 199 -9.40 -2.99 21.09
C LEU A 199 -9.29 -2.04 19.92
N TRP A 200 -8.05 -1.67 19.58
CA TRP A 200 -7.75 -0.95 18.35
C TRP A 200 -7.59 -1.96 17.23
N LEU A 201 -8.46 -1.88 16.22
CA LEU A 201 -8.38 -2.78 15.09
C LEU A 201 -7.17 -2.36 14.23
N PRO A 202 -6.30 -3.31 13.86
CA PRO A 202 -5.17 -3.00 12.99
C PRO A 202 -5.72 -2.51 11.66
N MET A 203 -5.19 -1.38 11.21
CA MET A 203 -5.52 -0.87 9.88
C MET A 203 -4.88 -1.81 8.87
N TYR A 204 -5.72 -2.50 8.09
CA TYR A 204 -5.21 -3.29 6.98
C TYR A 204 -4.60 -2.35 5.94
N ALA A 205 -3.45 -2.72 5.40
CA ALA A 205 -2.85 -2.06 4.25
C ALA A 205 -3.58 -2.44 2.96
N ILE A 206 -4.85 -2.05 2.90
CA ILE A 206 -5.67 -2.20 1.73
C ILE A 206 -5.73 -0.84 1.03
N ALA A 207 -5.44 -0.84 -0.26
CA ALA A 207 -5.61 0.31 -1.13
C ALA A 207 -6.50 -0.10 -2.29
N PHE A 208 -7.18 0.87 -2.89
CA PHE A 208 -7.86 0.64 -4.15
C PHE A 208 -6.81 0.45 -5.25
N ASP A 209 -7.07 -0.51 -6.13
CA ASP A 209 -6.28 -0.75 -7.33
C ASP A 209 -6.58 0.36 -8.36
N TYR A 210 -5.97 1.52 -8.14
CA TYR A 210 -6.13 2.69 -9.01
C TYR A 210 -5.55 2.45 -10.41
N ALA A 211 -4.65 1.46 -10.59
CA ALA A 211 -4.15 1.05 -11.89
C ALA A 211 -5.24 0.34 -12.69
N ALA A 212 -5.92 -0.65 -12.09
CA ALA A 212 -7.09 -1.28 -12.71
C ALA A 212 -8.21 -0.24 -13.00
N TRP A 213 -8.39 0.76 -12.13
CA TRP A 213 -9.28 1.90 -12.43
C TRP A 213 -8.84 2.64 -13.69
N PHE A 214 -7.55 2.99 -13.79
CA PHE A 214 -7.02 3.72 -14.93
C PHE A 214 -7.28 2.99 -16.25
N GLU A 215 -7.02 1.68 -16.31
CA GLU A 215 -7.25 0.87 -17.52
C GLU A 215 -8.70 0.88 -17.99
N HIS A 216 -9.63 1.05 -17.05
CA HIS A 216 -11.05 0.88 -17.30
C HIS A 216 -11.88 2.17 -17.27
N ARG A 217 -11.26 3.31 -16.91
CA ARG A 217 -11.94 4.61 -16.74
C ARG A 217 -12.80 5.02 -17.94
N ALA A 218 -12.37 4.70 -19.16
CA ALA A 218 -13.10 5.05 -20.38
C ALA A 218 -14.47 4.36 -20.45
N LEU A 219 -14.59 3.15 -19.89
CA LEU A 219 -15.83 2.39 -19.81
C LEU A 219 -16.80 2.98 -18.78
N LEU A 220 -16.30 3.80 -17.85
CA LEU A 220 -17.10 4.42 -16.81
C LEU A 220 -17.62 5.82 -17.14
N LEU A 221 -17.01 6.47 -18.14
CA LEU A 221 -17.42 7.80 -18.61
C LEU A 221 -18.92 7.92 -18.94
N PRO A 222 -19.57 6.92 -19.59
CA PRO A 222 -21.01 6.98 -19.84
C PRO A 222 -21.86 7.04 -18.56
N PHE A 223 -21.41 6.38 -17.47
CA PHE A 223 -22.11 6.38 -16.18
C PHE A 223 -21.80 7.64 -15.34
N LYS A 224 -20.66 8.31 -15.61
CA LYS A 224 -20.29 9.60 -15.01
C LYS A 224 -21.10 10.76 -15.59
N ASN A 225 -21.31 10.75 -16.90
CA ASN A 225 -22.02 11.80 -17.61
C ASN A 225 -23.23 11.22 -18.35
N PRO A 226 -24.41 11.16 -17.70
CA PRO A 226 -25.61 10.58 -18.28
C PRO A 226 -26.09 11.25 -19.58
N ASN A 227 -25.51 12.40 -19.96
CA ASN A 227 -25.83 13.11 -21.19
C ASN A 227 -25.04 12.59 -22.41
N TRP A 228 -23.99 11.79 -22.21
CA TRP A 228 -23.16 11.27 -23.31
C TRP A 228 -23.77 10.05 -24.00
N THR A 229 -24.63 9.34 -23.29
CA THR A 229 -25.36 8.17 -23.79
C THR A 229 -26.79 8.20 -23.25
N ASP A 230 -27.72 7.44 -23.82
CA ASP A 230 -29.04 7.24 -23.21
C ASP A 230 -29.00 6.11 -22.16
N LYS A 231 -30.12 5.94 -21.41
CA LYS A 231 -30.22 4.91 -20.36
C LYS A 231 -30.07 3.49 -20.93
N THR A 232 -30.70 3.20 -22.07
CA THR A 232 -30.65 1.89 -22.73
C THR A 232 -29.22 1.52 -23.13
N GLN A 233 -28.46 2.48 -23.65
CA GLN A 233 -27.04 2.30 -23.96
C GLN A 233 -26.21 2.00 -22.72
N ARG A 234 -26.49 2.67 -21.59
CA ARG A 234 -25.81 2.38 -20.31
C ARG A 234 -26.18 1.01 -19.76
N GLU A 235 -27.45 0.60 -19.84
CA GLU A 235 -27.91 -0.73 -19.42
C GLU A 235 -27.22 -1.83 -20.24
N ASN A 236 -27.11 -1.65 -21.57
CA ASN A 236 -26.39 -2.60 -22.44
C ASN A 236 -24.90 -2.67 -22.13
N LEU A 237 -24.26 -1.52 -21.86
CA LEU A 237 -22.86 -1.48 -21.45
C LEU A 237 -22.67 -2.17 -20.11
N LEU A 238 -23.51 -1.88 -19.12
CA LEU A 238 -23.47 -2.51 -17.79
C LEU A 238 -23.66 -4.02 -17.89
N TYR A 239 -24.59 -4.49 -18.72
CA TYR A 239 -24.77 -5.91 -18.99
C TYR A 239 -23.51 -6.56 -19.58
N SER A 240 -22.82 -5.86 -20.49
CA SER A 240 -21.56 -6.32 -21.07
C SER A 240 -20.41 -6.33 -20.06
N LEU A 241 -20.50 -5.52 -19.00
CA LEU A 241 -19.51 -5.40 -17.92
C LEU A 241 -19.80 -6.31 -16.72
N LYS A 242 -20.90 -7.08 -16.71
CA LYS A 242 -21.40 -7.81 -15.53
C LYS A 242 -20.37 -8.72 -14.83
N ASP A 243 -19.42 -9.26 -15.59
CA ASP A 243 -18.38 -10.17 -15.11
C ASP A 243 -17.05 -9.44 -14.80
N THR A 244 -17.05 -8.12 -14.86
CA THR A 244 -15.88 -7.27 -14.57
C THR A 244 -16.01 -6.63 -13.19
N ARG A 245 -14.87 -6.32 -12.56
CA ARG A 245 -14.82 -5.58 -11.27
C ARG A 245 -15.43 -4.17 -11.38
N ILE A 246 -15.51 -3.63 -12.59
CA ILE A 246 -16.02 -2.28 -12.90
C ILE A 246 -17.53 -2.19 -12.69
N ALA A 247 -18.27 -3.28 -12.95
CA ALA A 247 -19.73 -3.28 -12.78
C ALA A 247 -20.13 -2.94 -11.33
N ALA A 248 -19.34 -3.37 -10.35
CA ALA A 248 -19.56 -3.05 -8.93
C ALA A 248 -19.44 -1.55 -8.60
N MET A 249 -18.93 -0.72 -9.52
CA MET A 249 -18.81 0.73 -9.36
C MET A 249 -20.03 1.49 -9.90
N VAL A 250 -21.00 0.78 -10.49
CA VAL A 250 -22.20 1.35 -11.11
C VAL A 250 -23.43 0.91 -10.33
N ASP A 251 -24.31 1.86 -10.05
CA ASP A 251 -25.62 1.56 -9.51
C ASP A 251 -26.49 0.96 -10.63
N HIS A 252 -26.91 -0.28 -10.45
CA HIS A 252 -27.61 -1.05 -11.48
C HIS A 252 -29.01 -0.52 -11.80
N ALA A 253 -29.65 0.21 -10.86
CA ALA A 253 -31.01 0.71 -11.04
C ALA A 253 -31.02 2.05 -11.81
N THR A 254 -30.11 2.94 -11.43
CA THR A 254 -29.97 4.28 -12.01
C THR A 254 -29.09 4.28 -13.26
N CYS A 255 -28.19 3.29 -13.40
CA CYS A 255 -27.13 3.26 -14.39
C CYS A 255 -26.25 4.51 -14.31
N GLU A 256 -25.86 4.88 -13.09
CA GLU A 256 -24.93 5.95 -12.76
C GLU A 256 -23.81 5.42 -11.87
N LEU A 257 -22.74 6.19 -11.65
CA LEU A 257 -21.71 5.78 -10.70
C LEU A 257 -22.31 5.60 -9.30
N ALA A 258 -22.11 4.41 -8.71
CA ALA A 258 -22.43 4.13 -7.32
C ALA A 258 -21.59 5.03 -6.38
N PRO A 259 -21.98 5.22 -5.12
CA PRO A 259 -21.23 6.07 -4.18
C PRO A 259 -19.75 5.72 -4.06
N VAL A 260 -19.41 4.43 -3.99
CA VAL A 260 -18.00 3.96 -4.01
C VAL A 260 -17.33 4.29 -5.34
N GLY A 261 -18.02 4.12 -6.47
CA GLY A 261 -17.51 4.49 -7.79
C GLY A 261 -17.22 6.00 -7.92
N ARG A 262 -18.06 6.85 -7.34
CA ARG A 262 -17.83 8.30 -7.26
C ARG A 262 -16.63 8.62 -6.38
N LEU A 263 -16.53 8.00 -5.21
CA LEU A 263 -15.40 8.18 -4.28
C LEU A 263 -14.05 7.80 -4.93
N VAL A 264 -14.01 6.69 -5.67
CA VAL A 264 -12.81 6.26 -6.42
C VAL A 264 -12.47 7.26 -7.52
N GLU A 265 -13.45 7.68 -8.33
CA GLU A 265 -13.23 8.63 -9.44
C GLU A 265 -12.81 10.01 -8.94
N GLU A 266 -13.43 10.54 -7.90
CA GLU A 266 -13.07 11.83 -7.31
C GLU A 266 -11.70 11.78 -6.66
N THR A 267 -11.40 10.71 -5.92
CA THR A 267 -10.06 10.49 -5.38
C THR A 267 -9.04 10.44 -6.51
N HIS A 268 -9.34 9.72 -7.60
CA HIS A 268 -8.50 9.69 -8.78
C HIS A 268 -8.33 11.07 -9.44
N GLN A 269 -9.41 11.82 -9.61
CA GLN A 269 -9.40 13.14 -10.25
C GLN A 269 -8.62 14.16 -9.40
N ARG A 270 -8.81 14.15 -8.07
CA ARG A 270 -8.00 14.92 -7.13
C ARG A 270 -6.52 14.54 -7.22
N LEU A 271 -6.20 13.24 -7.22
CA LEU A 271 -4.83 12.77 -7.40
C LEU A 271 -4.26 13.21 -8.76
N ARG A 272 -5.09 13.28 -9.81
CA ARG A 272 -4.68 13.74 -11.14
C ARG A 272 -4.44 15.26 -11.21
N GLU A 273 -5.25 16.04 -10.51
CA GLU A 273 -5.21 17.51 -10.53
C GLU A 273 -4.17 18.08 -9.56
N GLU A 274 -4.09 17.53 -8.34
CA GLU A 274 -3.20 17.99 -7.27
C GLU A 274 -1.84 17.28 -7.25
N LYS A 275 -1.79 16.04 -7.77
CA LYS A 275 -0.72 15.10 -7.44
C LYS A 275 -0.32 14.20 -8.62
N ARG A 276 -0.13 14.74 -9.82
CA ARG A 276 0.35 13.95 -10.96
C ARG A 276 1.83 14.20 -11.20
N LEU A 277 2.67 13.22 -10.87
CA LEU A 277 4.11 13.28 -11.12
C LEU A 277 4.46 13.07 -12.61
N SER A 278 3.70 12.23 -13.32
CA SER A 278 3.91 11.94 -14.74
C SER A 278 2.62 11.74 -15.51
N ASP A 279 2.71 11.80 -16.84
CA ASP A 279 1.58 11.51 -17.72
C ASP A 279 1.11 10.05 -17.68
N PHE A 280 1.81 9.17 -16.95
CA PHE A 280 1.59 7.73 -16.99
C PHE A 280 1.12 7.11 -15.66
N GLY A 281 1.07 7.88 -14.56
CA GLY A 281 0.57 7.39 -13.27
C GLY A 281 0.48 8.49 -12.21
N ALA A 282 -0.16 8.19 -11.07
CA ALA A 282 -0.22 9.13 -9.96
C ALA A 282 1.15 9.24 -9.28
N GLY A 283 1.75 8.11 -8.85
CA GLY A 283 3.07 8.02 -8.20
C GLY A 283 3.24 8.83 -6.90
N THR A 284 2.35 9.77 -6.64
CA THR A 284 2.36 10.75 -5.55
C THR A 284 1.86 10.23 -4.25
N LEU A 285 1.18 9.08 -4.26
CA LEU A 285 0.74 8.41 -3.04
C LEU A 285 1.93 8.13 -2.12
N GLY A 286 3.12 7.84 -2.66
CA GLY A 286 4.35 7.72 -1.88
C GLY A 286 4.79 9.02 -1.22
N LEU A 287 4.46 10.17 -1.82
CA LEU A 287 4.78 11.49 -1.25
C LEU A 287 3.87 11.86 -0.07
N ASP A 288 2.71 11.21 0.07
CA ASP A 288 1.81 11.42 1.22
C ASP A 288 2.38 10.84 2.53
N LEU A 289 3.48 10.09 2.45
CA LEU A 289 4.17 9.55 3.62
C LEU A 289 5.08 10.59 4.32
N PHE A 290 5.41 11.70 3.67
CA PHE A 290 6.23 12.75 4.28
C PHE A 290 5.45 13.51 5.34
N LYS A 291 6.08 13.75 6.50
CA LYS A 291 5.50 14.62 7.53
C LYS A 291 5.69 16.10 7.19
N LYS A 292 6.86 16.45 6.64
CA LYS A 292 7.19 17.81 6.20
C LYS A 292 6.82 18.02 4.74
N SER A 293 6.06 19.06 4.45
CA SER A 293 5.69 19.44 3.08
C SER A 293 6.91 19.73 2.20
N GLU A 294 7.99 20.28 2.76
CA GLU A 294 9.19 20.68 2.02
C GLU A 294 9.87 19.50 1.31
N CYS A 295 9.95 18.33 1.96
CA CYS A 295 10.53 17.11 1.36
C CYS A 295 9.62 16.56 0.25
N ARG A 296 8.31 16.60 0.48
CA ARG A 296 7.30 16.23 -0.51
C ARG A 296 7.39 17.11 -1.74
N ASP A 297 7.43 18.43 -1.56
CA ASP A 297 7.42 19.41 -2.64
C ASP A 297 8.71 19.34 -3.45
N TYR A 298 9.86 19.23 -2.78
CA TYR A 298 11.15 19.01 -3.44
C TYR A 298 11.14 17.78 -4.33
N LEU A 299 10.73 16.63 -3.79
CA LEU A 299 10.76 15.39 -4.55
C LEU A 299 9.74 15.40 -5.70
N ALA A 300 8.57 16.02 -5.50
CA ALA A 300 7.58 16.19 -6.55
C ALA A 300 8.13 16.98 -7.75
N GLU A 301 8.82 18.09 -7.46
CA GLU A 301 9.48 18.91 -8.47
C GLU A 301 10.57 18.11 -9.21
N ARG A 302 11.45 17.44 -8.47
CA ARG A 302 12.57 16.67 -9.05
C ARG A 302 12.11 15.52 -9.91
N ILE A 303 11.10 14.77 -9.48
CA ILE A 303 10.49 13.70 -10.28
C ILE A 303 9.93 14.24 -11.61
N GLY A 304 9.34 15.44 -11.59
CA GLY A 304 8.89 16.13 -12.80
C GLY A 304 10.00 16.31 -13.84
N HIS A 305 11.26 16.40 -13.41
CA HIS A 305 12.44 16.49 -14.26
C HIS A 305 12.96 15.09 -14.65
N TRP A 306 13.11 14.20 -13.65
CA TRP A 306 13.67 12.87 -13.84
C TRP A 306 12.84 11.97 -14.76
N ARG A 307 11.54 12.22 -14.89
CA ARG A 307 10.65 11.44 -15.79
C ARG A 307 11.09 11.44 -17.26
N TYR A 308 11.92 12.39 -17.67
CA TYR A 308 12.47 12.48 -19.02
C TYR A 308 13.90 11.92 -19.13
N PHE A 309 14.48 11.43 -18.04
CA PHE A 309 15.85 10.91 -18.09
C PHE A 309 15.91 9.50 -18.70
N ALA A 310 14.84 8.71 -18.54
CA ALA A 310 14.69 7.41 -19.19
C ALA A 310 14.46 7.51 -20.73
N THR A 311 14.32 8.71 -21.30
CA THR A 311 14.10 8.91 -22.75
C THR A 311 15.33 8.61 -23.63
N GLY A 312 16.37 7.99 -23.06
CA GLY A 312 17.59 7.55 -23.72
C GLY A 312 18.00 6.11 -23.39
N ASP A 313 17.10 5.30 -22.83
CA ASP A 313 17.36 3.88 -22.54
C ASP A 313 17.91 3.16 -23.78
N ARG A 314 19.11 2.59 -23.64
CA ARG A 314 19.79 1.90 -24.74
C ARG A 314 19.28 0.47 -24.95
N ILE A 315 18.42 0.01 -24.05
CA ILE A 315 17.77 -1.30 -24.07
C ILE A 315 16.32 -1.08 -24.54
N PRO A 316 15.97 -1.38 -25.81
CA PRO A 316 14.64 -1.10 -26.35
C PRO A 316 13.49 -1.75 -25.57
N GLU A 317 13.79 -2.80 -24.82
CA GLU A 317 12.88 -3.58 -23.98
C GLU A 317 12.57 -2.90 -22.64
N THR A 318 13.40 -1.94 -22.22
CA THR A 318 13.24 -1.17 -20.97
C THR A 318 12.60 0.21 -21.18
N VAL A 319 12.14 0.51 -22.40
CA VAL A 319 11.44 1.78 -22.76
C VAL A 319 10.19 2.04 -21.88
N GLU A 320 9.71 1.03 -21.15
CA GLU A 320 8.66 1.11 -20.12
C GLU A 320 9.13 1.66 -18.74
N HIS A 321 10.43 1.78 -18.46
CA HIS A 321 10.95 2.21 -17.16
C HIS A 321 10.51 3.63 -16.79
N GLY A 322 10.52 4.55 -17.75
CA GLY A 322 9.98 5.90 -17.58
C GLY A 322 8.45 6.00 -17.70
N ARG A 323 7.77 4.96 -18.20
CA ARG A 323 6.35 4.99 -18.63
C ARG A 323 5.38 4.24 -17.70
N GLY A 324 5.84 3.66 -16.59
CA GLY A 324 4.94 3.04 -15.61
C GLY A 324 5.62 2.26 -14.49
N HIS A 325 6.82 1.71 -14.73
CA HIS A 325 7.52 0.88 -13.74
C HIS A 325 7.80 1.63 -12.43
N VAL A 326 8.50 2.75 -12.51
CA VAL A 326 8.86 3.53 -11.32
C VAL A 326 7.61 3.99 -10.56
N GLN A 327 6.52 4.32 -11.27
CA GLN A 327 5.26 4.71 -10.65
C GLN A 327 4.63 3.54 -9.87
N ARG A 328 4.62 2.31 -10.44
CA ARG A 328 4.18 1.11 -9.71
C ARG A 328 5.03 0.83 -8.49
N LEU A 329 6.36 1.00 -8.60
CA LEU A 329 7.26 0.85 -7.46
C LEU A 329 6.93 1.83 -6.33
N LEU A 330 6.66 3.10 -6.65
CA LEU A 330 6.26 4.10 -5.66
C LEU A 330 4.90 3.78 -5.02
N GLU A 331 3.95 3.25 -5.78
CA GLU A 331 2.65 2.82 -5.28
C GLU A 331 2.78 1.60 -4.35
N PHE A 332 3.61 0.62 -4.73
CA PHE A 332 3.92 -0.53 -3.89
C PHE A 332 4.66 -0.11 -2.60
N ALA A 333 5.66 0.78 -2.73
CA ALA A 333 6.37 1.35 -1.58
C ALA A 333 5.39 2.02 -0.61
N ARG A 334 4.41 2.80 -1.11
CA ARG A 334 3.37 3.40 -0.27
C ARG A 334 2.58 2.36 0.50
N GLN A 335 2.11 1.31 -0.18
CA GLN A 335 1.30 0.27 0.45
C GLN A 335 2.09 -0.44 1.55
N LEU A 336 3.34 -0.83 1.25
CA LEU A 336 4.24 -1.47 2.19
C LEU A 336 4.53 -0.60 3.42
N LEU A 337 4.92 0.67 3.20
CA LEU A 337 5.31 1.58 4.27
C LEU A 337 4.12 2.03 5.11
N ALA A 338 2.93 2.20 4.51
CA ALA A 338 1.71 2.46 5.26
C ALA A 338 1.37 1.26 6.15
N ALA A 339 1.40 0.03 5.62
CA ALA A 339 1.21 -1.20 6.38
C ALA A 339 2.11 -1.26 7.61
N TRP A 340 3.40 -1.02 7.37
CA TRP A 340 4.43 -1.08 8.39
C TRP A 340 4.28 0.05 9.42
N GLY A 341 3.91 1.26 8.98
CA GLY A 341 3.73 2.44 9.84
C GLY A 341 2.52 2.39 10.78
N HIS A 342 1.57 1.47 10.56
CA HIS A 342 0.40 1.26 11.42
C HIS A 342 0.63 0.22 12.54
N THR A 343 1.74 -0.51 12.53
CA THR A 343 2.08 -1.46 13.59
C THR A 343 2.61 -0.73 14.84
N PRO A 344 1.99 -0.90 16.03
CA PRO A 344 2.47 -0.31 17.28
C PRO A 344 3.95 -0.68 17.54
N ASP A 345 4.72 0.27 18.09
CA ASP A 345 6.13 0.09 18.50
C ASP A 345 7.17 -0.14 17.40
N THR A 346 6.80 -0.10 16.12
CA THR A 346 7.74 -0.24 15.00
C THR A 346 8.38 1.11 14.59
N PRO A 347 9.72 1.20 14.45
CA PRO A 347 10.39 2.42 14.01
C PRO A 347 9.92 2.85 12.61
N LYS A 348 9.42 4.07 12.47
CA LYS A 348 9.01 4.64 11.19
C LYS A 348 10.22 5.25 10.48
N LEU A 349 10.25 5.21 9.14
CA LEU A 349 11.23 5.99 8.39
C LEU A 349 11.07 7.48 8.70
N THR A 350 12.19 8.14 8.91
CA THR A 350 12.29 9.60 8.94
C THR A 350 12.08 10.16 7.54
N ASP A 351 11.72 11.45 7.45
CA ASP A 351 11.57 12.11 6.15
C ASP A 351 12.87 12.07 5.33
N HIS A 352 14.06 12.08 5.95
CA HIS A 352 15.33 11.93 5.22
C HIS A 352 15.52 10.51 4.64
N GLN A 353 15.20 9.48 5.43
CA GLN A 353 15.27 8.09 4.96
C GLN A 353 14.28 7.87 3.80
N LEU A 354 13.08 8.43 3.93
CA LEU A 354 12.03 8.36 2.92
C LEU A 354 12.44 9.13 1.65
N LEU A 355 13.06 10.30 1.79
CA LEU A 355 13.56 11.10 0.67
C LEU A 355 14.60 10.32 -0.15
N VAL A 356 15.56 9.67 0.49
CA VAL A 356 16.56 8.83 -0.20
C VAL A 356 15.91 7.61 -0.85
N LEU A 357 15.01 6.90 -0.15
CA LEU A 357 14.34 5.72 -0.70
C LEU A 357 13.55 6.04 -1.97
N LEU A 358 12.70 7.07 -1.93
CA LEU A 358 11.85 7.42 -3.07
C LEU A 358 12.66 8.02 -4.23
N ALA A 359 13.73 8.78 -3.96
CA ALA A 359 14.65 9.23 -4.99
C ALA A 359 15.41 8.06 -5.65
N ALA A 360 15.88 7.10 -4.86
CA ALA A 360 16.57 5.93 -5.36
C ALA A 360 15.62 5.01 -6.16
N LEU A 361 14.37 4.84 -5.74
CA LEU A 361 13.36 4.11 -6.55
C LEU A 361 13.21 4.72 -7.94
N TRP A 362 13.30 6.04 -8.06
CA TRP A 362 13.22 6.71 -9.36
C TRP A 362 14.50 6.57 -10.18
N LEU A 363 15.66 6.68 -9.53
CA LEU A 363 16.95 6.82 -10.22
C LEU A 363 17.76 5.51 -10.33
N HIS A 364 17.35 4.42 -9.68
CA HIS A 364 18.16 3.19 -9.61
C HIS A 364 18.48 2.55 -10.97
N ASP A 365 17.61 2.75 -11.95
CA ASP A 365 17.69 2.13 -13.28
C ASP A 365 18.13 3.10 -14.40
N ILE A 366 18.51 4.34 -14.08
CA ILE A 366 18.94 5.32 -15.10
C ILE A 366 20.23 4.89 -15.81
N GLY A 367 21.02 4.01 -15.21
CA GLY A 367 22.20 3.41 -15.80
C GLY A 367 21.96 2.65 -17.10
N HIS A 368 20.71 2.28 -17.42
CA HIS A 368 20.35 1.74 -18.74
C HIS A 368 20.54 2.74 -19.89
N SER A 369 20.69 4.03 -19.58
CA SER A 369 21.08 5.07 -20.54
C SER A 369 22.60 5.30 -20.62
N GLY A 370 23.36 4.73 -19.69
CA GLY A 370 24.81 4.93 -19.56
C GLY A 370 25.66 4.09 -20.50
N ASP A 371 26.91 4.49 -20.64
CA ASP A 371 27.86 3.85 -21.55
C ASP A 371 29.30 3.77 -21.05
N ARG A 372 29.61 4.43 -19.93
CA ARG A 372 30.96 4.57 -19.41
C ARG A 372 31.00 4.43 -17.89
N ILE A 373 32.03 3.74 -17.42
CA ILE A 373 32.38 3.62 -16.01
C ILE A 373 33.70 4.37 -15.80
N VAL A 374 33.73 5.29 -14.84
CA VAL A 374 34.95 5.93 -14.37
C VAL A 374 35.35 5.25 -13.06
N PHE A 375 36.61 4.82 -12.98
CA PHE A 375 37.11 4.17 -11.77
C PHE A 375 37.46 5.22 -10.71
N ASP A 376 37.00 4.98 -9.49
CA ASP A 376 37.20 5.79 -8.29
C ASP A 376 37.61 4.91 -7.10
N ASP A 377 37.50 5.42 -5.89
CA ASP A 377 37.80 4.68 -4.66
C ASP A 377 36.77 3.60 -4.32
N ILE A 378 35.54 3.71 -4.85
CA ILE A 378 34.48 2.71 -4.69
C ILE A 378 34.56 1.65 -5.79
N ILE A 379 34.76 2.05 -7.05
CA ILE A 379 34.83 1.19 -8.23
C ILE A 379 36.27 1.23 -8.75
N THR A 380 37.03 0.16 -8.54
CA THR A 380 38.43 0.06 -8.93
C THR A 380 38.63 -0.83 -10.15
N SER A 381 39.72 -0.57 -10.88
CA SER A 381 40.17 -1.39 -12.01
C SER A 381 41.20 -2.41 -11.55
N ALA A 382 41.03 -3.66 -11.99
CA ALA A 382 42.04 -4.70 -11.79
C ALA A 382 43.25 -4.55 -12.74
N ASP A 383 43.06 -3.89 -13.89
CA ASP A 383 44.07 -3.70 -14.95
C ASP A 383 44.74 -2.31 -14.94
N GLY A 384 44.46 -1.49 -13.93
CA GLY A 384 45.02 -0.15 -13.74
C GLY A 384 44.48 0.93 -14.68
N LYS A 385 43.41 0.64 -15.44
CA LYS A 385 42.71 1.64 -16.27
C LYS A 385 41.93 2.64 -15.40
N THR A 386 41.69 3.81 -15.96
CA THR A 386 40.91 4.89 -15.31
C THR A 386 39.46 4.95 -15.78
N THR A 387 39.14 4.32 -16.91
CA THR A 387 37.77 4.23 -17.44
C THR A 387 37.53 2.90 -18.16
N TYR A 388 36.25 2.52 -18.25
CA TYR A 388 35.75 1.38 -19.02
C TYR A 388 34.53 1.80 -19.85
N SER A 389 34.44 1.38 -21.12
CA SER A 389 33.29 1.62 -22.00
C SER A 389 32.38 0.39 -22.01
N ALA A 390 31.19 0.50 -21.42
CA ALA A 390 30.15 -0.53 -21.48
C ALA A 390 29.25 -0.37 -22.72
N GLY A 391 29.29 0.79 -23.38
CA GLY A 391 28.30 1.22 -24.37
C GLY A 391 28.16 0.40 -25.65
N ASP A 392 29.13 -0.47 -25.95
CA ASP A 392 29.12 -1.28 -27.17
C ASP A 392 28.44 -2.65 -26.96
N ASP A 393 28.23 -3.06 -25.71
CA ASP A 393 27.61 -4.32 -25.33
C ASP A 393 26.38 -4.07 -24.43
N LEU A 394 25.19 -4.25 -25.01
CA LEU A 394 23.92 -4.04 -24.30
C LEU A 394 23.69 -5.05 -23.16
N ASP A 395 24.28 -6.26 -23.21
CA ASP A 395 24.26 -7.20 -22.09
C ASP A 395 25.11 -6.68 -20.93
N GLN A 396 26.24 -6.02 -21.23
CA GLN A 396 27.08 -5.37 -20.20
C GLN A 396 26.40 -4.14 -19.60
N VAL A 397 25.81 -3.26 -20.42
CA VAL A 397 25.02 -2.11 -19.93
C VAL A 397 23.92 -2.60 -18.97
N ARG A 398 23.25 -3.70 -19.33
CA ARG A 398 22.24 -4.32 -18.48
C ARG A 398 22.82 -4.92 -17.21
N ALA A 399 23.90 -5.68 -17.31
CA ALA A 399 24.52 -6.34 -16.16
C ALA A 399 25.09 -5.33 -15.15
N TRP A 400 25.49 -4.15 -15.62
CA TRP A 400 26.16 -3.12 -14.83
C TRP A 400 25.35 -1.84 -14.67
N HIS A 401 24.05 -1.83 -14.98
CA HIS A 401 23.21 -0.62 -14.84
C HIS A 401 23.29 -0.02 -13.44
N SER A 402 23.44 -0.79 -12.36
CA SER A 402 23.59 -0.22 -11.01
C SER A 402 24.90 0.57 -10.84
N LEU A 403 26.00 0.14 -11.48
CA LEU A 403 27.26 0.89 -11.54
C LEU A 403 27.08 2.14 -12.40
N LEU A 404 26.44 1.99 -13.56
CA LEU A 404 26.19 3.11 -14.46
C LEU A 404 25.25 4.14 -13.83
N SER A 405 24.24 3.72 -13.06
CA SER A 405 23.38 4.62 -12.27
C SER A 405 24.20 5.38 -11.24
N TYR A 406 25.08 4.71 -10.49
CA TYR A 406 25.99 5.39 -9.54
C TYR A 406 26.86 6.46 -10.21
N GLN A 407 27.34 6.19 -11.43
CA GLN A 407 28.15 7.12 -12.23
C GLN A 407 27.31 8.30 -12.73
N ILE A 408 26.20 8.05 -13.42
CA ILE A 408 25.31 9.09 -13.97
C ILE A 408 24.79 10.01 -12.86
N ILE A 409 24.34 9.46 -11.73
CA ILE A 409 23.84 10.27 -10.60
C ILE A 409 24.95 11.20 -10.06
N GLY A 410 26.21 10.76 -10.10
CA GLY A 410 27.36 11.58 -9.71
C GLY A 410 27.74 12.64 -10.76
N GLU A 411 27.84 12.26 -12.03
CA GLU A 411 28.21 13.14 -13.14
C GLU A 411 27.14 14.23 -13.36
N GLU A 412 25.86 13.86 -13.31
CA GLU A 412 24.71 14.74 -13.57
C GLU A 412 24.08 15.30 -12.28
N ARG A 413 24.82 15.29 -11.17
CA ARG A 413 24.30 15.64 -9.84
C ARG A 413 23.62 17.02 -9.78
N ASP A 414 24.18 18.01 -10.46
CA ASP A 414 23.66 19.38 -10.42
C ASP A 414 22.40 19.54 -11.27
N PHE A 415 22.25 18.69 -12.29
CA PHE A 415 21.05 18.62 -13.12
C PHE A 415 19.94 17.83 -12.41
N LEU A 416 20.29 16.69 -11.84
CA LEU A 416 19.35 15.79 -11.17
C LEU A 416 18.86 16.37 -9.83
N PHE A 417 19.72 17.08 -9.08
CA PHE A 417 19.41 17.55 -7.73
C PHE A 417 19.51 19.07 -7.61
N ALA A 418 18.37 19.70 -7.35
CA ALA A 418 18.31 21.07 -6.85
C ALA A 418 18.73 21.14 -5.37
N GLU A 419 18.77 22.34 -4.81
CA GLU A 419 19.02 22.54 -3.37
C GLU A 419 17.94 21.84 -2.55
N PRO A 420 18.31 20.89 -1.66
CA PRO A 420 17.35 20.13 -0.88
C PRO A 420 16.75 20.98 0.24
N PRO A 421 15.68 20.48 0.92
CA PRO A 421 15.07 21.16 2.05
C PRO A 421 16.06 21.53 3.15
N ALA A 422 15.73 22.57 3.93
CA ALA A 422 16.58 23.05 5.00
C ALA A 422 16.94 21.94 6.01
N GLY A 423 18.24 21.79 6.29
CA GLY A 423 18.75 20.74 7.18
C GLY A 423 19.15 19.44 6.46
N VAL A 424 19.01 19.35 5.14
CA VAL A 424 19.54 18.26 4.32
C VAL A 424 20.84 18.71 3.65
N ASP A 425 21.93 17.99 3.91
CA ASP A 425 23.21 18.21 3.21
C ASP A 425 23.12 17.65 1.79
N LYS A 426 23.31 18.52 0.78
CA LYS A 426 23.15 18.15 -0.63
C LYS A 426 24.13 17.08 -1.07
N ASP A 427 25.41 17.20 -0.72
CA ASP A 427 26.43 16.25 -1.16
C ASP A 427 26.17 14.88 -0.54
N LYS A 428 25.87 14.83 0.76
CA LYS A 428 25.48 13.59 1.44
C LYS A 428 24.17 13.01 0.90
N PHE A 429 23.22 13.84 0.51
CA PHE A 429 21.95 13.39 -0.08
C PHE A 429 22.19 12.68 -1.40
N VAL A 430 22.89 13.34 -2.32
CA VAL A 430 23.22 12.77 -3.63
C VAL A 430 23.98 11.47 -3.44
N GLU A 431 24.99 11.46 -2.58
CA GLU A 431 25.80 10.27 -2.32
C GLU A 431 24.97 9.13 -1.72
N SER A 432 24.00 9.44 -0.85
CA SER A 432 23.05 8.44 -0.33
C SER A 432 22.25 7.77 -1.44
N VAL A 433 21.77 8.55 -2.41
CA VAL A 433 20.99 8.03 -3.55
C VAL A 433 21.89 7.24 -4.51
N ARG A 434 23.12 7.73 -4.78
CA ARG A 434 24.14 7.05 -5.59
C ARG A 434 24.47 5.66 -5.04
N LEU A 435 24.80 5.59 -3.76
CA LEU A 435 25.18 4.35 -3.10
C LEU A 435 23.98 3.40 -2.96
N ALA A 436 22.77 3.93 -2.69
CA ALA A 436 21.57 3.10 -2.70
C ALA A 436 21.32 2.48 -4.09
N ALA A 437 21.46 3.26 -5.17
CA ALA A 437 21.37 2.77 -6.53
C ALA A 437 22.48 1.77 -6.89
N LEU A 438 23.71 1.95 -6.39
CA LEU A 438 24.79 0.99 -6.58
C LEU A 438 24.44 -0.36 -5.93
N PHE A 439 24.04 -0.33 -4.67
CA PHE A 439 23.91 -1.52 -3.82
C PHE A 439 22.54 -2.20 -3.88
N HIS A 440 21.58 -1.72 -4.69
CA HIS A 440 20.24 -2.33 -4.74
C HIS A 440 20.22 -3.76 -5.31
N ARG A 441 21.23 -4.20 -6.10
CA ARG A 441 21.27 -5.56 -6.70
C ARG A 441 21.88 -6.62 -5.77
N ARG A 442 21.36 -7.85 -5.82
CA ARG A 442 21.84 -9.01 -5.03
C ARG A 442 23.33 -9.33 -5.21
N LYS A 443 23.87 -9.17 -6.43
CA LYS A 443 25.29 -9.47 -6.71
C LYS A 443 26.23 -8.61 -5.88
N MET A 444 25.75 -7.50 -5.32
CA MET A 444 26.53 -6.61 -4.48
C MET A 444 26.67 -7.19 -3.08
N ASN A 445 27.90 -7.61 -2.72
CA ASN A 445 28.19 -8.22 -1.43
C ASN A 445 28.14 -7.15 -0.31
N PRO A 446 27.32 -7.32 0.74
CA PRO A 446 27.33 -6.44 1.91
C PRO A 446 28.67 -6.41 2.64
N THR A 447 29.44 -7.50 2.56
CA THR A 447 30.49 -7.84 3.53
C THR A 447 31.92 -7.69 3.00
N GLY A 448 32.10 -7.29 1.74
CA GLY A 448 33.43 -7.09 1.18
C GLY A 448 33.44 -6.80 -0.32
N PRO A 449 34.64 -6.74 -0.92
CA PRO A 449 34.80 -6.41 -2.33
C PRO A 449 34.01 -7.35 -3.24
N THR A 450 33.39 -6.79 -4.28
CA THR A 450 32.57 -7.53 -5.24
C THR A 450 33.20 -7.43 -6.63
N PRO A 451 33.76 -8.52 -7.19
CA PRO A 451 34.17 -8.54 -8.59
C PRO A 451 32.92 -8.57 -9.48
N MET A 452 32.77 -7.55 -10.32
CA MET A 452 31.68 -7.47 -11.30
C MET A 452 32.05 -8.17 -12.61
N ASP A 453 33.34 -8.14 -12.95
CA ASP A 453 34.00 -8.88 -14.02
C ASP A 453 35.52 -8.91 -13.75
N ALA A 454 36.30 -9.57 -14.60
CA ALA A 454 37.76 -9.69 -14.51
C ALA A 454 38.49 -8.34 -14.31
N ASN A 455 37.90 -7.22 -14.78
CA ASN A 455 38.54 -5.90 -14.77
C ASN A 455 37.89 -4.88 -13.83
N ILE A 456 36.70 -5.16 -13.28
CA ILE A 456 35.91 -4.19 -12.49
C ILE A 456 35.62 -4.77 -11.11
N ILE A 457 36.09 -4.09 -10.07
CA ILE A 457 35.93 -4.49 -8.67
C ILE A 457 35.27 -3.35 -7.91
N ILE A 458 34.21 -3.67 -7.18
CA ILE A 458 33.65 -2.75 -6.19
C ILE A 458 34.40 -3.00 -4.88
N SER A 459 35.20 -2.04 -4.44
CA SER A 459 36.15 -2.18 -3.35
C SER A 459 35.49 -2.25 -1.97
N HIS A 460 34.30 -1.66 -1.84
CA HIS A 460 33.60 -1.51 -0.56
C HIS A 460 32.21 -2.15 -0.59
N GLY A 461 31.79 -2.72 0.54
CA GLY A 461 30.40 -3.13 0.74
C GLY A 461 29.54 -1.98 1.29
N TYR A 462 28.22 -2.06 1.14
CA TYR A 462 27.31 -1.02 1.68
C TYR A 462 27.28 -0.96 3.22
N THR A 463 27.82 -1.99 3.87
CA THR A 463 27.95 -2.04 5.33
C THR A 463 29.27 -1.46 5.83
N ASP A 464 30.15 -1.00 4.94
CA ASP A 464 31.44 -0.43 5.28
C ASP A 464 31.29 0.92 6.00
N ASP A 465 32.15 1.16 7.01
CA ASP A 465 32.11 2.37 7.81
C ASP A 465 32.44 3.64 7.03
N GLU A 466 33.29 3.53 6.01
CA GLU A 466 33.66 4.64 5.16
C GLU A 466 32.55 5.01 4.18
N VAL A 467 31.78 4.01 3.73
CA VAL A 467 30.66 4.20 2.80
C VAL A 467 29.52 4.96 3.48
N TRP A 468 29.08 4.54 4.69
CA TRP A 468 27.94 5.20 5.33
C TRP A 468 28.29 6.61 5.85
N LYS A 469 29.55 6.90 6.19
CA LYS A 469 29.98 8.25 6.60
C LYS A 469 29.77 9.32 5.51
N ARG A 470 29.61 8.90 4.25
CA ARG A 470 29.33 9.78 3.11
C ARG A 470 27.84 10.07 2.91
N THR A 471 26.98 9.43 3.69
CA THR A 471 25.52 9.48 3.52
C THR A 471 24.84 10.43 4.51
N LEU A 472 23.54 10.66 4.32
CA LEU A 472 22.68 11.45 5.21
C LEU A 472 22.30 10.72 6.51
N PHE A 473 22.65 9.44 6.66
CA PHE A 473 22.14 8.60 7.74
C PHE A 473 23.05 8.67 8.96
N ASP A 474 22.44 8.79 10.15
CA ASP A 474 23.14 8.83 11.43
C ASP A 474 23.63 7.45 11.89
N SER A 475 23.12 6.38 11.28
CA SER A 475 23.54 5.02 11.60
C SER A 475 23.65 4.13 10.37
N LYS A 476 24.61 3.21 10.41
CA LYS A 476 24.77 2.13 9.42
C LYS A 476 23.48 1.30 9.25
N LYS A 477 22.74 1.07 10.34
CA LYS A 477 21.49 0.32 10.34
C LYS A 477 20.43 1.01 9.48
N ASP A 478 20.35 2.33 9.57
CA ASP A 478 19.35 3.14 8.85
C ASP A 478 19.61 3.20 7.35
N PHE A 479 20.87 3.36 6.93
CA PHE A 479 21.23 3.28 5.51
C PHE A 479 20.96 1.89 4.95
N SER A 480 21.39 0.85 5.67
CA SER A 480 21.20 -0.54 5.23
C SER A 480 19.73 -0.92 5.09
N LEU A 481 18.88 -0.40 5.98
CA LEU A 481 17.42 -0.55 5.89
C LEU A 481 16.86 0.05 4.60
N VAL A 482 17.28 1.27 4.21
CA VAL A 482 16.81 1.90 2.96
C VAL A 482 17.24 1.11 1.72
N VAL A 483 18.48 0.64 1.67
CA VAL A 483 18.96 -0.21 0.57
C VAL A 483 18.17 -1.52 0.48
N ALA A 484 17.90 -2.15 1.63
CA ALA A 484 17.13 -3.38 1.71
C ALA A 484 15.68 -3.17 1.25
N LEU A 485 15.04 -2.06 1.65
CA LEU A 485 13.69 -1.70 1.20
C LEU A 485 13.64 -1.45 -0.31
N LEU A 486 14.60 -0.70 -0.85
CA LEU A 486 14.71 -0.47 -2.30
C LEU A 486 14.80 -1.79 -3.06
N ARG A 487 15.70 -2.68 -2.66
CA ARG A 487 15.88 -4.01 -3.27
C ARG A 487 14.60 -4.84 -3.19
N PHE A 488 13.93 -4.84 -2.04
CA PHE A 488 12.69 -5.57 -1.85
C PHE A 488 11.55 -5.04 -2.73
N ILE A 489 11.40 -3.72 -2.79
CA ILE A 489 10.36 -3.04 -3.58
C ILE A 489 10.58 -3.29 -5.07
N ASP A 490 11.80 -3.09 -5.57
CA ASP A 490 12.16 -3.35 -6.97
C ASP A 490 11.95 -4.83 -7.35
N GLY A 491 12.45 -5.74 -6.52
CA GLY A 491 12.31 -7.19 -6.71
C GLY A 491 10.88 -7.71 -6.64
N SER A 492 9.94 -6.91 -6.13
CA SER A 492 8.52 -7.27 -6.03
C SER A 492 7.66 -6.74 -7.19
N ASP A 493 8.22 -5.98 -8.15
CA ASP A 493 7.44 -5.51 -9.31
C ASP A 493 6.95 -6.67 -10.18
N ASN A 494 5.73 -6.54 -10.71
CA ASN A 494 5.12 -7.53 -11.58
C ASN A 494 5.76 -7.48 -12.98
N GLN A 495 6.81 -8.28 -13.19
CA GLN A 495 7.47 -8.40 -14.49
C GLN A 495 6.61 -9.12 -15.55
N ALA A 496 5.49 -9.75 -15.14
CA ALA A 496 4.58 -10.51 -16.01
C ALA A 496 3.90 -9.64 -17.08
N GLU A 497 3.50 -8.43 -16.71
CA GLU A 497 2.84 -7.48 -17.62
C GLU A 497 3.77 -7.07 -18.77
N ARG A 498 5.09 -7.05 -18.52
CA ARG A 498 6.11 -6.79 -19.54
C ARG A 498 6.39 -7.99 -20.43
N ALA A 499 6.05 -9.19 -19.96
CA ALA A 499 6.31 -10.44 -20.65
C ALA A 499 5.30 -10.67 -21.80
N GLY A 500 4.11 -10.06 -21.77
CA GLY A 500 3.09 -10.21 -22.82
C GLY A 500 2.49 -11.62 -22.92
N ASP A 501 1.49 -11.79 -23.79
CA ASP A 501 0.83 -13.09 -24.04
C ASP A 501 1.55 -13.94 -25.11
N PRO A 502 1.21 -15.22 -25.33
CA PRO A 502 1.86 -16.02 -26.37
C PRO A 502 1.84 -15.42 -27.79
N LYS A 503 0.86 -14.55 -28.12
CA LYS A 503 0.83 -13.83 -29.40
C LYS A 503 1.86 -12.71 -29.42
N PHE A 504 2.05 -12.00 -28.30
CA PHE A 504 3.16 -11.06 -28.14
C PHE A 504 4.49 -11.75 -28.40
N TYR A 505 4.72 -12.97 -27.90
CA TYR A 505 5.94 -13.73 -28.19
C TYR A 505 6.11 -14.07 -29.68
N GLN A 506 5.06 -14.51 -30.35
CA GLN A 506 5.14 -14.80 -31.79
C GLN A 506 5.49 -13.53 -32.59
N VAL A 507 4.93 -12.38 -32.20
CA VAL A 507 5.23 -11.09 -32.83
C VAL A 507 6.64 -10.61 -32.47
N LEU A 508 7.06 -10.77 -31.22
CA LEU A 508 8.39 -10.42 -30.71
C LEU A 508 9.47 -11.26 -31.41
N GLU A 509 9.29 -12.57 -31.52
CA GLU A 509 10.23 -13.46 -32.21
C GLU A 509 10.40 -13.03 -33.68
N ASN A 510 9.31 -12.69 -34.36
CA ASN A 510 9.34 -12.17 -35.73
C ASN A 510 9.97 -10.76 -35.81
N ALA A 511 9.82 -9.92 -34.79
CA ALA A 511 10.46 -8.61 -34.73
C ALA A 511 11.96 -8.74 -34.47
N LEU A 512 12.37 -9.61 -33.54
CA LEU A 512 13.76 -9.91 -33.23
C LEU A 512 14.48 -10.53 -34.41
N LYS A 513 13.88 -11.50 -35.11
CA LYS A 513 14.43 -12.06 -36.36
C LYS A 513 14.70 -10.98 -37.40
N ARG A 514 13.71 -10.11 -37.66
CA ARG A 514 13.87 -8.98 -38.60
C ARG A 514 14.99 -8.02 -38.17
N GLN A 515 15.13 -7.75 -36.88
CA GLN A 515 16.21 -6.90 -36.36
C GLN A 515 17.58 -7.57 -36.48
N ILE A 516 17.69 -8.86 -36.16
CA ILE A 516 18.90 -9.66 -36.32
C ILE A 516 19.32 -9.69 -37.79
N ASP A 517 18.41 -10.01 -38.72
CA ASP A 517 18.70 -10.04 -40.15
C ASP A 517 19.19 -8.68 -40.67
N ALA A 518 18.62 -7.58 -40.15
CA ALA A 518 19.06 -6.22 -40.50
C ALA A 518 20.43 -5.87 -39.92
N LEU A 519 20.76 -6.37 -38.73
CA LEU A 519 22.08 -6.20 -38.10
C LEU A 519 23.14 -7.06 -38.78
N GLU A 520 22.81 -8.30 -39.16
CA GLU A 520 23.70 -9.22 -39.90
C GLU A 520 24.09 -8.61 -41.25
N LYS A 521 23.12 -8.08 -42.01
CA LYS A 521 23.41 -7.34 -43.27
C LYS A 521 24.30 -6.11 -43.05
N ARG A 522 24.09 -5.36 -41.96
CA ARG A 522 24.93 -4.20 -41.64
C ARG A 522 26.35 -4.59 -41.20
N ALA A 523 26.50 -5.75 -40.56
CA ALA A 523 27.80 -6.31 -40.19
C ALA A 523 28.61 -6.71 -41.44
N GLU A 524 27.94 -7.27 -42.44
CA GLU A 524 28.53 -7.63 -43.73
C GLU A 524 28.99 -6.41 -44.54
N GLU A 525 28.29 -5.27 -44.41
CA GLU A 525 28.54 -4.04 -45.17
C GLU A 525 29.62 -3.12 -44.55
N LYS A 526 30.03 -3.31 -43.29
CA LYS A 526 30.92 -2.37 -42.56
C LYS A 526 32.20 -3.01 -42.02
N ALA A 527 33.27 -2.20 -41.95
CA ALA A 527 34.61 -2.60 -41.51
C ALA A 527 34.76 -2.91 -40.00
N THR A 528 33.70 -2.78 -39.19
CA THR A 528 33.70 -3.10 -37.75
C THR A 528 32.58 -4.09 -37.41
N PRO A 529 32.73 -5.38 -37.75
CA PRO A 529 31.70 -6.42 -37.56
C PRO A 529 31.42 -6.73 -36.08
N ASP A 530 32.40 -6.52 -35.20
CA ASP A 530 32.35 -6.97 -33.79
C ASP A 530 31.20 -6.32 -33.00
N ILE A 531 30.92 -5.03 -33.22
CA ILE A 531 29.82 -4.31 -32.55
C ILE A 531 28.47 -4.89 -32.99
N PHE A 532 28.32 -5.21 -34.27
CA PHE A 532 27.08 -5.80 -34.77
C PHE A 532 26.92 -7.24 -34.28
N ASN A 533 28.01 -8.00 -34.18
CA ASN A 533 28.00 -9.37 -33.65
C ASN A 533 27.58 -9.44 -32.18
N GLU A 534 28.03 -8.50 -31.34
CA GLU A 534 27.58 -8.41 -29.94
C GLU A 534 26.10 -7.97 -29.85
N GLN A 535 25.63 -7.04 -30.69
CA GLN A 535 24.19 -6.70 -30.76
C GLN A 535 23.32 -7.88 -31.20
N ILE A 536 23.81 -8.70 -32.14
CA ILE A 536 23.14 -9.93 -32.56
C ILE A 536 23.09 -10.95 -31.41
N LYS A 537 24.20 -11.12 -30.67
CA LYS A 537 24.28 -12.01 -29.51
C LYS A 537 23.31 -11.58 -28.40
N PHE A 538 23.25 -10.28 -28.11
CA PHE A 538 22.26 -9.68 -27.21
C PHE A 538 20.82 -10.01 -27.65
N LYS A 539 20.48 -9.75 -28.93
CA LYS A 539 19.14 -10.01 -29.47
C LYS A 539 18.76 -11.49 -29.44
N LYS A 540 19.72 -12.40 -29.59
CA LYS A 540 19.52 -13.86 -29.44
C LYS A 540 19.32 -14.27 -27.97
N ALA A 541 19.96 -13.59 -27.02
CA ALA A 541 19.79 -13.84 -25.58
C ALA A 541 18.44 -13.33 -25.04
N GLN A 542 17.87 -12.28 -25.65
CA GLN A 542 16.58 -11.69 -25.23
C GLN A 542 15.42 -12.68 -25.22
N GLN A 543 15.35 -13.60 -26.18
CA GLN A 543 14.24 -14.56 -26.26
C GLN A 543 14.17 -15.44 -25.00
N LYS A 544 15.31 -16.02 -24.58
CA LYS A 544 15.40 -16.82 -23.35
C LYS A 544 15.04 -16.02 -22.10
N HIS A 545 15.37 -14.74 -22.11
CA HIS A 545 15.07 -13.84 -21.01
C HIS A 545 13.56 -13.57 -20.89
N TYR A 546 12.88 -13.24 -21.98
CA TYR A 546 11.42 -13.07 -21.97
C TYR A 546 10.70 -14.37 -21.62
N GLU A 547 11.17 -15.52 -22.11
CA GLU A 547 10.65 -16.84 -21.70
C GLU A 547 10.74 -17.06 -20.18
N LYS A 548 11.84 -16.62 -19.53
CA LYS A 548 11.96 -16.63 -18.06
C LYS A 548 10.91 -15.74 -17.39
N HIS A 549 10.69 -14.53 -17.90
CA HIS A 549 9.71 -13.59 -17.33
C HIS A 549 8.25 -13.95 -17.64
N ARG A 550 7.99 -14.71 -18.72
CA ARG A 550 6.66 -15.26 -19.05
C ARG A 550 6.10 -16.19 -17.98
N LEU A 551 6.98 -16.90 -17.28
CA LEU A 551 6.63 -17.87 -16.24
C LEU A 551 6.23 -17.19 -14.92
N LEU A 552 6.57 -15.92 -14.76
CA LEU A 552 6.20 -15.11 -13.62
C LEU A 552 4.84 -14.47 -13.92
N LYS A 553 3.77 -14.89 -13.26
CA LYS A 553 2.54 -14.09 -13.16
C LYS A 553 2.11 -14.05 -11.71
N HIS A 554 2.82 -13.28 -10.87
CA HIS A 554 2.54 -13.32 -9.44
C HIS A 554 2.31 -11.92 -8.90
N VAL A 555 1.03 -11.68 -8.58
CA VAL A 555 0.55 -10.59 -7.75
C VAL A 555 0.99 -10.88 -6.31
N PHE A 556 2.05 -10.21 -5.86
CA PHE A 556 2.41 -10.17 -4.45
C PHE A 556 1.42 -9.28 -3.72
N LEU A 557 0.30 -9.85 -3.29
CA LEU A 557 -0.44 -9.24 -2.18
C LEU A 557 0.49 -9.34 -0.97
N VAL A 558 0.80 -8.19 -0.37
CA VAL A 558 1.61 -8.13 0.84
C VAL A 558 0.64 -7.87 1.99
N ARG A 559 0.31 -8.91 2.75
CA ARG A 559 -0.50 -8.75 3.97
C ARG A 559 0.44 -8.65 5.17
N GLY A 560 0.39 -7.52 5.88
CA GLY A 560 0.92 -7.44 7.24
C GLY A 560 0.07 -8.30 8.17
N VAL A 561 0.70 -9.25 8.85
CA VAL A 561 0.06 -10.16 9.83
C VAL A 561 0.86 -10.08 11.12
N ASP A 562 0.17 -9.97 12.25
CA ASP A 562 0.82 -10.14 13.54
C ASP A 562 1.35 -11.57 13.64
N GLY A 563 2.65 -11.72 13.92
CA GLY A 563 3.36 -13.01 13.83
C GLY A 563 2.96 -14.07 14.85
N ASN A 564 2.08 -13.74 15.79
CA ASN A 564 1.50 -14.69 16.73
C ASN A 564 0.00 -14.87 16.44
N PRO A 565 -0.55 -16.12 16.51
CA PRO A 565 -1.98 -16.26 16.78
C PRO A 565 -2.26 -15.42 18.02
N ALA A 566 -3.30 -14.58 17.97
CA ALA A 566 -3.65 -13.67 19.06
C ALA A 566 -3.39 -14.36 20.41
N PRO A 567 -2.56 -13.77 21.31
CA PRO A 567 -2.22 -14.42 22.56
C PRO A 567 -3.53 -14.79 23.29
N ALA A 568 -3.49 -15.86 24.09
CA ALA A 568 -4.52 -16.06 25.08
C ALA A 568 -4.66 -14.74 25.87
N TYR A 569 -5.87 -14.21 25.93
CA TYR A 569 -6.19 -12.87 26.44
C TYR A 569 -5.37 -12.51 27.69
N GLY A 570 -4.54 -11.46 27.62
CA GLY A 570 -3.94 -10.82 28.80
C GLY A 570 -2.41 -10.76 28.88
N GLU A 571 -1.66 -11.36 27.94
CA GLU A 571 -0.20 -11.28 27.92
C GLU A 571 0.32 -10.31 26.84
N GLU A 572 0.97 -9.22 27.28
CA GLU A 572 1.78 -8.35 26.41
C GLU A 572 3.10 -9.07 26.07
N HIS A 573 3.27 -9.47 24.81
CA HIS A 573 4.59 -9.84 24.32
C HIS A 573 5.31 -8.57 23.84
N LYS A 574 6.50 -8.30 24.41
CA LYS A 574 7.34 -7.14 24.05
C LYS A 574 7.98 -7.21 22.66
N ASP A 575 7.77 -8.30 21.93
CA ASP A 575 8.38 -8.56 20.63
C ASP A 575 7.29 -8.79 19.56
N HIS A 576 6.51 -7.76 19.25
CA HIS A 576 5.60 -7.78 18.10
C HIS A 576 6.42 -7.74 16.81
N VAL A 577 6.47 -8.86 16.09
CA VAL A 577 7.16 -8.94 14.79
C VAL A 577 6.13 -8.83 13.67
N PHE A 578 6.31 -7.81 12.83
CA PHE A 578 5.54 -7.63 11.61
C PHE A 578 5.87 -8.74 10.61
N VAL A 579 4.88 -9.57 10.27
CA VAL A 579 5.03 -10.62 9.25
C VAL A 579 4.41 -10.14 7.95
N LEU A 580 5.20 -10.13 6.87
CA LEU A 580 4.74 -9.96 5.51
C LEU A 580 4.41 -11.32 4.89
N GLU A 581 3.13 -11.52 4.59
CA GLU A 581 2.68 -12.61 3.73
C GLU A 581 2.76 -12.20 2.26
N GLY A 582 3.60 -12.87 1.48
CA GLY A 582 3.62 -12.77 0.03
C GLY A 582 2.85 -13.92 -0.62
N TYR A 583 1.97 -13.60 -1.56
CA TYR A 583 1.18 -14.60 -2.29
C TYR A 583 1.69 -14.76 -3.72
N ALA A 584 1.74 -16.00 -4.21
CA ALA A 584 1.87 -16.31 -5.63
C ALA A 584 0.67 -17.11 -6.09
N VAL A 585 0.12 -16.74 -7.24
CA VAL A 585 -1.07 -17.35 -7.83
C VAL A 585 -0.67 -18.08 -9.11
N GLY A 586 -0.90 -19.39 -9.17
CA GLY A 586 -0.76 -20.16 -10.41
C GLY A 586 -1.88 -19.81 -11.39
N ASN A 587 -1.57 -19.74 -12.69
CA ASN A 587 -2.55 -19.40 -13.72
C ASN A 587 -3.32 -20.65 -14.17
N ALA A 588 -4.61 -20.76 -13.84
CA ALA A 588 -5.45 -21.90 -14.22
C ALA A 588 -5.97 -21.84 -15.67
N ASP A 589 -5.99 -20.65 -16.30
CA ASP A 589 -6.64 -20.45 -17.61
C ASP A 589 -5.75 -20.79 -18.82
N PHE A 590 -4.49 -21.16 -18.60
CA PHE A 590 -3.56 -21.53 -19.67
C PHE A 590 -3.37 -23.04 -19.71
N ALA A 591 -4.12 -23.69 -20.60
CA ALA A 591 -3.94 -25.09 -20.99
C ALA A 591 -2.53 -25.30 -21.57
N GLY A 592 -1.56 -25.55 -20.70
CA GLY A 592 -0.17 -25.80 -21.08
C GLY A 592 0.84 -25.60 -19.95
N TYR A 593 0.54 -24.78 -18.93
CA TYR A 593 1.47 -24.53 -17.83
C TYR A 593 0.73 -24.32 -16.49
N SER A 594 0.15 -25.39 -15.99
CA SER A 594 -0.32 -25.53 -14.60
C SER A 594 0.79 -26.07 -13.68
N ASP A 595 2.07 -25.77 -13.97
CA ASP A 595 3.15 -26.43 -13.25
C ASP A 595 3.43 -25.68 -11.95
N GLU A 596 2.72 -26.11 -10.91
CA GLU A 596 2.91 -25.73 -9.51
C GLU A 596 4.40 -25.70 -9.13
N ASP A 597 5.22 -26.59 -9.73
CA ASP A 597 6.67 -26.67 -9.54
C ASP A 597 7.45 -25.50 -10.12
N ALA A 598 7.04 -24.94 -11.26
CA ALA A 598 7.68 -23.76 -11.83
C ALA A 598 7.42 -22.53 -10.94
N ALA A 599 6.18 -22.34 -10.50
CA ALA A 599 5.82 -21.28 -9.55
C ALA A 599 6.57 -21.44 -8.22
N ARG A 600 6.64 -22.67 -7.67
CA ARG A 600 7.40 -23.00 -6.45
C ARG A 600 8.89 -22.70 -6.59
N LYS A 601 9.54 -23.10 -7.68
CA LYS A 601 10.97 -22.84 -7.93
C LYS A 601 11.26 -21.35 -8.04
N ILE A 602 10.41 -20.62 -8.74
CA ILE A 602 10.52 -19.16 -8.89
C ILE A 602 10.34 -18.46 -7.54
N LEU A 603 9.36 -18.87 -6.73
CA LEU A 603 9.17 -18.37 -5.37
C LEU A 603 10.38 -18.66 -4.49
N HIS A 604 10.94 -19.87 -4.58
CA HIS A 604 12.15 -20.21 -3.86
C HIS A 604 13.34 -19.35 -4.30
N GLU A 605 13.55 -19.16 -5.61
CA GLU A 605 14.59 -18.26 -6.13
C GLU A 605 14.37 -16.83 -5.65
N TRP A 606 13.14 -16.32 -5.66
CA TRP A 606 12.80 -14.97 -5.17
C TRP A 606 13.03 -14.81 -3.67
N VAL A 607 12.62 -15.80 -2.86
CA VAL A 607 12.90 -15.86 -1.41
C VAL A 607 14.41 -15.80 -1.16
N GLN A 608 15.17 -16.62 -1.88
CA GLN A 608 16.64 -16.66 -1.83
C GLN A 608 17.27 -15.35 -2.34
N GLU A 609 16.62 -14.68 -3.30
CA GLU A 609 17.14 -13.51 -3.98
C GLU A 609 16.90 -12.20 -3.21
N TYR A 610 15.73 -12.06 -2.59
CA TYR A 610 15.25 -10.80 -2.03
C TYR A 610 14.97 -10.85 -0.52
N LEU A 611 14.65 -12.01 0.06
CA LEU A 611 14.27 -12.11 1.48
C LEU A 611 15.40 -12.57 2.40
N LEU A 612 16.19 -13.56 1.97
CA LEU A 612 17.19 -14.20 2.84
C LEU A 612 18.51 -13.45 2.97
N VAL A 613 18.73 -12.42 2.15
CA VAL A 613 20.00 -11.67 2.09
C VAL A 613 20.01 -10.48 3.05
N GLU A 614 18.85 -9.99 3.48
CA GLU A 614 18.73 -8.69 4.14
C GLU A 614 18.34 -8.79 5.63
N GLN A 615 19.35 -8.90 6.48
CA GLN A 615 19.22 -8.86 7.95
C GLN A 615 18.64 -7.55 8.50
N TYR A 616 18.53 -6.52 7.65
CA TYR A 616 18.08 -5.19 8.02
C TYR A 616 16.60 -4.95 7.73
N LEU A 617 15.92 -5.86 7.02
CA LEU A 617 14.46 -5.77 6.87
C LEU A 617 13.80 -6.04 8.23
N PRO A 618 12.86 -5.18 8.68
CA PRO A 618 12.18 -5.35 9.97
C PRO A 618 11.01 -6.34 9.87
N PHE A 619 10.99 -7.17 8.83
CA PHE A 619 9.86 -8.02 8.46
C PHE A 619 10.24 -9.48 8.56
N ARG A 620 9.34 -10.30 9.11
CA ARG A 620 9.35 -11.75 8.87
C ARG A 620 8.54 -12.05 7.62
N PHE A 621 8.88 -13.09 6.88
CA PHE A 621 8.16 -13.43 5.66
C PHE A 621 7.46 -14.78 5.76
N ARG A 622 6.27 -14.86 5.16
CA ARG A 622 5.55 -16.10 4.90
C ARG A 622 5.16 -16.14 3.42
N VAL A 623 5.46 -17.24 2.75
CA VAL A 623 5.18 -17.39 1.32
C VAL A 623 4.07 -18.40 1.12
N VAL A 624 3.02 -17.98 0.42
CA VAL A 624 1.81 -18.77 0.19
C VAL A 624 1.58 -18.95 -1.30
N LEU A 625 1.49 -20.19 -1.75
CA LEU A 625 1.07 -20.54 -3.09
C LEU A 625 -0.45 -20.76 -3.10
N ILE A 626 -1.13 -20.13 -4.05
CA ILE A 626 -2.55 -20.33 -4.31
C ILE A 626 -2.65 -21.08 -5.65
N GLY A 627 -3.01 -22.36 -5.57
CA GLY A 627 -3.22 -23.23 -6.73
C GLY A 627 -4.66 -23.78 -6.79
N GLU A 628 -4.95 -24.65 -7.74
CA GLU A 628 -6.26 -25.30 -7.90
C GLU A 628 -6.70 -26.09 -6.65
N LYS A 629 -5.73 -26.63 -5.90
CA LYS A 629 -5.96 -27.35 -4.64
C LYS A 629 -6.15 -26.42 -3.42
N GLY A 630 -6.20 -25.10 -3.62
CA GLY A 630 -6.32 -24.11 -2.56
C GLY A 630 -4.99 -23.52 -2.10
N ARG A 631 -4.96 -23.02 -0.85
CA ARG A 631 -3.79 -22.35 -0.26
C ARG A 631 -2.80 -23.37 0.29
N GLN A 632 -1.54 -23.29 -0.14
CA GLN A 632 -0.43 -24.04 0.42
C GLN A 632 0.64 -23.07 0.91
N VAL A 633 1.09 -23.25 2.15
CA VAL A 633 2.20 -22.45 2.70
C VAL A 633 3.50 -23.10 2.29
N LEU A 634 4.32 -22.39 1.51
CA LEU A 634 5.60 -22.91 1.04
C LEU A 634 6.72 -22.68 2.06
N TYR A 635 6.69 -21.53 2.76
CA TYR A 635 7.69 -21.18 3.77
C TYR A 635 7.04 -20.45 4.94
N THR A 636 7.38 -20.88 6.16
CA THR A 636 6.95 -20.23 7.41
C THR A 636 8.14 -19.60 8.10
N GLN A 637 8.20 -18.27 8.15
CA GLN A 637 9.13 -17.46 8.94
C GLN A 637 10.61 -17.70 8.57
N LEU A 638 11.17 -16.78 7.78
CA LEU A 638 12.59 -16.82 7.42
C LEU A 638 13.35 -15.82 8.29
N THR A 639 14.27 -16.30 9.12
CA THR A 639 15.27 -15.49 9.82
C THR A 639 16.70 -15.88 9.40
N LYS A 640 17.68 -14.97 9.60
CA LYS A 640 19.10 -15.24 9.31
C LYS A 640 19.68 -16.42 10.12
N GLU A 641 19.08 -16.73 11.27
CA GLU A 641 19.51 -17.81 12.16
C GLU A 641 18.99 -19.19 11.71
N GLU A 642 17.92 -19.21 10.91
CA GLU A 642 17.38 -20.41 10.23
C GLU A 642 18.03 -20.63 8.85
N SER A 643 19.26 -20.14 8.65
CA SER A 643 20.02 -20.04 7.38
C SER A 643 20.42 -21.36 6.70
N LYS A 644 19.66 -22.43 6.92
CA LYS A 644 19.64 -23.57 6.00
C LYS A 644 18.20 -23.86 5.61
N VAL A 645 17.77 -23.19 4.54
CA VAL A 645 16.90 -23.89 3.59
C VAL A 645 17.84 -24.87 2.91
N ASP A 646 17.60 -26.18 3.08
CA ASP A 646 18.40 -27.21 2.41
C ASP A 646 18.53 -26.86 0.92
N ASP A 647 19.70 -27.10 0.31
CA ASP A 647 19.94 -26.90 -1.13
C ASP A 647 18.94 -27.70 -1.99
N GLU A 648 18.31 -28.70 -1.36
CA GLU A 648 17.21 -29.47 -1.92
C GLU A 648 15.87 -29.06 -1.32
N PRO A 649 14.81 -29.06 -2.14
CA PRO A 649 13.45 -29.21 -1.67
C PRO A 649 13.25 -29.99 -0.37
N PRO A 650 12.56 -29.47 0.67
CA PRO A 650 12.09 -30.34 1.75
C PRO A 650 11.36 -31.56 1.19
N LYS A 651 11.63 -32.76 1.72
CA LYS A 651 11.16 -34.04 1.16
C LYS A 651 9.64 -34.14 0.93
N TRP A 652 8.83 -33.32 1.59
CA TRP A 652 7.38 -33.19 1.34
C TRP A 652 7.03 -32.41 0.06
N TRP A 653 8.02 -31.94 -0.71
CA TRP A 653 7.89 -31.30 -2.03
C TRP A 653 7.58 -32.31 -3.15
N ALA A 654 7.94 -33.60 -2.98
CA ALA A 654 7.78 -34.63 -4.01
C ALA A 654 6.49 -35.49 -3.89
N ASP A 655 5.68 -35.27 -2.85
CA ASP A 655 4.38 -35.92 -2.61
C ASP A 655 3.23 -34.92 -2.87
#